data_AF-A0A6N7MCA0-F1
#
_entry.id   AF-A0A6N7MCA0-F1
#
_cell.length_a   1.000
_cell.length_b   1.000
_cell.length_c   1.000
_cell.angle_alpha   90.00
_cell.angle_beta   90.00
_cell.angle_gamma   90.00
#
_symmetry.space_group_name_H-M   'P 1'
#
loop_
_entity.id
_entity.type
_entity.pdbx_description
1 polymer ?
#
loop_
_entity_poly.entity_id
_entity_poly.type
_entity_poly.pdbx_seq_one_letter_code
_entity_poly.pdbx_strand_id
1 'polypeptide(L)'
;MEGTDYIRAYYSLDGGPETLLTNGDQTDDFGNITAVAFGLNGSTLAIIIIVNNNANAEYHRFDNVKIFTQPDTRYAIQSGNWDNTNNWSYTSGGASCNCIPDVFSEVHINEAGGGYTINLNTDGETKDLTVYTGGELRWTNDNVELYLNNDGIITVQSGGTINENSRSETKIMFTTDGSDYSIDNEGSFTIDDIELQNNGGSLTINGSGDITITDELDFTDANVGLANNNTGTIYIQDDILFDNNNSELENYGTITVTDDIRNNLFDNDNRITNYVGGTINVGDDLNCSLGRFIIDNYGTIDLNGEFTFIQAGEVQFYNRSGATWYYAGSNTDDDDIQIFCNYDANTFEYDRGDVQDVHVPQDAYWHLTLSNSGTKTTLGNLDINGNLTISGTAEFDIGTNSNNITVAGDWSNSGTFTEGTQTVTFDGNTAQSISNSTGEIFYNLTINNSGSGLTLSDGNATVSNTLTMTQGNVDANSYILTLGTSTAILGTLSHTSGTIIRKFERWINNTGIDILFPVGTSVNENFATINFTNLTGGSLIIEFNPTDPGSTGLPLSENGLNITDQFTEGFWDFTAVNSLASTDYDIDLDANGFTSYTINSASRIIKRTNGGSWILDGTHVAAIPPTCYRVALSGISTLGTQFGIGETDCVSVTTHPTSKTKCTGAQVTFVVAASGQGVLTYQWQKDGIDLSDGGDISGATNNTLTISNVDAADEGDYVCV
;
A
#
# COMPACT_ATOMS: atom_id res chain seq x y z
N MET A 1 -83.05 14.69 46.04
CA MET A 1 -82.21 13.54 45.72
C MET A 1 -81.57 13.90 44.40
N GLU A 2 -80.43 14.56 44.54
CA GLU A 2 -79.58 15.00 43.45
C GLU A 2 -79.19 13.76 42.63
N GLY A 3 -79.33 13.85 41.31
CA GLY A 3 -78.78 12.83 40.42
C GLY A 3 -77.27 12.97 40.49
N THR A 4 -76.59 11.90 40.89
CA THR A 4 -75.14 11.80 41.06
C THR A 4 -74.35 12.44 39.91
N ASP A 5 -73.17 12.98 40.22
CA ASP A 5 -72.27 13.54 39.21
C ASP A 5 -71.89 12.45 38.22
N TYR A 6 -71.75 12.81 36.94
CA TYR A 6 -71.28 11.87 35.93
C TYR A 6 -70.45 12.52 34.83
N ILE A 7 -69.54 11.74 34.27
CA ILE A 7 -68.92 11.98 32.97
C ILE A 7 -69.35 10.84 32.05
N ARG A 8 -69.87 11.22 30.88
CA ARG A 8 -70.27 10.28 29.84
C ARG A 8 -69.63 10.62 28.51
N ALA A 9 -68.88 9.67 27.97
CA ALA A 9 -68.32 9.77 26.64
C ALA A 9 -69.23 9.03 25.65
N TYR A 10 -69.67 9.75 24.62
CA TYR A 10 -70.48 9.27 23.52
C TYR A 10 -69.74 9.44 22.21
N TYR A 11 -70.20 8.73 21.19
CA TYR A 11 -69.88 9.02 19.80
C TYR A 11 -71.18 9.31 19.03
N SER A 12 -71.07 10.13 17.99
CA SER A 12 -72.11 10.34 16.99
C SER A 12 -71.50 10.19 15.60
N LEU A 13 -72.16 9.41 14.74
CA LEU A 13 -71.78 9.24 13.35
C LEU A 13 -72.72 10.07 12.47
N ASP A 14 -72.19 10.86 11.55
CA ASP A 14 -72.97 11.59 10.53
C ASP A 14 -74.09 12.49 11.06
N GLY A 15 -73.85 13.11 12.22
CA GLY A 15 -74.85 13.92 12.90
C GLY A 15 -76.05 13.12 13.44
N GLY A 16 -75.89 11.80 13.54
CA GLY A 16 -76.86 10.86 14.10
C GLY A 16 -76.98 10.93 15.64
N PRO A 17 -77.70 9.98 16.26
CA PRO A 17 -77.89 9.98 17.70
C PRO A 17 -76.60 9.67 18.45
N GLU A 18 -76.40 10.35 19.57
CA GLU A 18 -75.30 10.10 20.50
C GLU A 18 -75.41 8.69 21.08
N THR A 19 -74.41 7.86 20.83
CA THR A 19 -74.31 6.49 21.33
C THR A 19 -73.21 6.43 22.38
N LEU A 20 -73.54 5.93 23.57
CA LEU A 20 -72.60 5.86 24.68
C LEU A 20 -71.45 4.92 24.32
N LEU A 21 -70.20 5.38 24.51
CA LEU A 21 -69.01 4.55 24.35
C LEU A 21 -68.98 3.47 25.43
N THR A 22 -68.42 2.30 25.11
CA THR A 22 -68.17 1.24 26.09
C THR A 22 -67.19 1.76 27.13
N ASN A 23 -67.49 1.57 28.43
CA ASN A 23 -66.78 2.20 29.57
C ASN A 23 -66.82 3.73 29.59
N GLY A 24 -67.69 4.34 28.78
CA GLY A 24 -67.84 5.79 28.67
C GLY A 24 -68.62 6.43 29.82
N ASP A 25 -69.34 5.68 30.66
CA ASP A 25 -70.15 6.22 31.77
C ASP A 25 -69.45 6.01 33.12
N GLN A 26 -69.17 7.11 33.82
CA GLN A 26 -68.65 7.10 35.19
C GLN A 26 -69.53 7.99 36.06
N THR A 27 -69.70 7.62 37.32
CA THR A 27 -70.51 8.35 38.30
C THR A 27 -69.73 8.60 39.59
N ASP A 28 -69.96 9.73 40.25
CA ASP A 28 -69.40 10.11 41.56
C ASP A 28 -67.91 10.54 41.51
N ASP A 29 -66.95 9.66 41.82
CA ASP A 29 -65.50 9.95 41.78
C ASP A 29 -64.87 9.46 40.46
N PHE A 30 -64.33 10.37 39.64
CA PHE A 30 -63.77 10.05 38.31
C PHE A 30 -62.24 9.91 38.31
N GLY A 31 -61.73 8.86 37.67
CA GLY A 31 -60.30 8.69 37.33
C GLY A 31 -60.04 8.83 35.83
N ASN A 32 -58.81 8.50 35.39
CA ASN A 32 -58.51 8.35 33.96
C ASN A 32 -59.38 7.24 33.36
N ILE A 33 -60.10 7.54 32.28
CA ILE A 33 -60.97 6.57 31.61
C ILE A 33 -60.56 6.34 30.15
N THR A 34 -60.62 5.08 29.73
CA THR A 34 -60.53 4.69 28.32
C THR A 34 -61.90 4.19 27.88
N ALA A 35 -62.55 4.94 26.99
CA ALA A 35 -63.85 4.59 26.42
C ALA A 35 -63.68 4.15 24.96
N VAL A 36 -64.33 3.06 24.57
CA VAL A 36 -64.12 2.42 23.25
C VAL A 36 -65.43 2.16 22.53
N ALA A 37 -65.42 2.23 21.20
CA ALA A 37 -66.48 1.70 20.36
C ALA A 37 -65.89 0.87 19.22
N PHE A 38 -66.63 -0.16 18.82
CA PHE A 38 -66.27 -1.07 17.74
C PHE A 38 -67.32 -1.00 16.63
N GLY A 39 -66.92 -1.27 15.39
CA GLY A 39 -67.85 -1.33 14.26
C GLY A 39 -68.50 0.00 13.89
N LEU A 40 -67.80 1.12 14.11
CA LEU A 40 -68.25 2.45 13.70
C LEU A 40 -68.24 2.55 12.16
N ASN A 41 -69.35 2.98 11.56
CA ASN A 41 -69.47 3.16 10.12
C ASN A 41 -70.23 4.47 9.83
N GLY A 42 -69.50 5.49 9.39
CA GLY A 42 -70.02 6.82 9.06
C GLY A 42 -68.93 7.72 8.45
N SER A 43 -69.35 8.79 7.77
CA SER A 43 -68.46 9.76 7.09
C SER A 43 -67.88 10.83 8.01
N THR A 44 -68.49 11.06 9.17
CA THR A 44 -68.03 11.98 10.21
C THR A 44 -68.21 11.34 11.59
N LEU A 45 -67.21 11.50 12.46
CA LEU A 45 -67.22 11.05 13.84
C LEU A 45 -67.14 12.26 14.77
N ALA A 46 -68.15 12.45 15.61
CA ALA A 46 -68.09 13.38 16.73
C ALA A 46 -67.93 12.59 18.02
N ILE A 47 -66.92 12.94 18.83
CA ILE A 47 -66.80 12.47 20.21
C ILE A 47 -67.45 13.52 21.10
N ILE A 48 -68.51 13.14 21.81
CA ILE A 48 -69.25 14.02 22.71
C ILE A 48 -68.96 13.60 24.14
N ILE A 49 -68.46 14.54 24.95
CA ILE A 49 -68.27 14.31 26.38
C ILE A 49 -69.28 15.16 27.12
N ILE A 50 -70.21 14.50 27.81
CA ILE A 50 -71.24 15.15 28.63
C ILE A 50 -70.84 15.00 30.08
N VAL A 51 -70.77 16.13 30.77
CA VAL A 51 -70.58 16.15 32.23
C VAL A 51 -71.80 16.76 32.87
N ASN A 52 -72.28 16.07 33.91
CA ASN A 52 -73.27 16.60 34.82
C ASN A 52 -72.61 16.81 36.17
N ASN A 53 -72.70 18.05 36.65
CA ASN A 53 -72.30 18.44 37.99
C ASN A 53 -73.56 18.90 38.74
N ASN A 54 -73.92 18.19 39.81
CA ASN A 54 -75.11 18.42 40.61
C ASN A 54 -74.85 19.35 41.81
N ALA A 55 -73.60 19.74 42.07
CA ALA A 55 -73.18 20.58 43.19
C ALA A 55 -72.60 21.93 42.72
N ASN A 56 -72.83 23.00 43.49
CA ASN A 56 -72.57 24.37 43.04
C ASN A 56 -71.08 24.79 42.99
N ALA A 57 -70.11 23.88 43.20
CA ALA A 57 -68.69 24.22 43.14
C ALA A 57 -67.76 23.00 42.96
N GLU A 58 -67.82 22.30 41.83
CA GLU A 58 -66.77 21.36 41.43
C GLU A 58 -66.17 21.76 40.08
N TYR A 59 -64.85 21.57 39.92
CA TYR A 59 -64.13 21.89 38.69
C TYR A 59 -63.63 20.60 38.04
N HIS A 60 -64.20 20.25 36.88
CA HIS A 60 -63.71 19.16 36.05
C HIS A 60 -62.73 19.72 35.01
N ARG A 61 -61.52 19.15 34.92
CA ARG A 61 -60.54 19.47 33.87
C ARG A 61 -60.45 18.30 32.91
N PHE A 62 -60.65 18.58 31.63
CA PHE A 62 -60.32 17.67 30.55
C PHE A 62 -58.92 18.03 30.06
N ASP A 63 -58.04 17.04 30.01
CA ASP A 63 -56.69 17.17 29.49
C ASP A 63 -56.29 15.85 28.84
N ASN A 64 -55.42 15.86 27.83
CA ASN A 64 -54.97 14.67 27.10
C ASN A 64 -56.07 13.78 26.47
N VAL A 65 -57.15 14.36 25.94
CA VAL A 65 -58.13 13.59 25.14
C VAL A 65 -57.44 13.15 23.84
N LYS A 66 -57.16 11.85 23.70
CA LYS A 66 -56.57 11.22 22.50
C LYS A 66 -57.60 10.29 21.87
N ILE A 67 -57.72 10.32 20.55
CA ILE A 67 -58.59 9.45 19.75
C ILE A 67 -57.69 8.55 18.92
N PHE A 68 -57.92 7.24 18.97
CA PHE A 68 -57.22 6.24 18.15
C PHE A 68 -58.25 5.53 17.25
N THR A 69 -57.88 5.18 16.02
CA THR A 69 -58.76 4.52 15.04
C THR A 69 -58.19 3.14 14.67
N GLN A 70 -58.95 2.08 14.95
CA GLN A 70 -58.63 0.65 14.76
C GLN A 70 -57.34 0.13 15.44
N PRO A 71 -57.23 -1.18 15.74
CA PRO A 71 -55.93 -1.79 15.98
C PRO A 71 -55.13 -1.69 14.68
N ASP A 72 -53.89 -1.23 14.77
CA ASP A 72 -53.02 -1.08 13.60
C ASP A 72 -52.65 -2.46 13.02
N THR A 73 -52.70 -3.54 13.82
CA THR A 73 -52.24 -4.86 13.37
C THR A 73 -53.24 -5.62 12.48
N ARG A 74 -52.71 -6.32 11.47
CA ARG A 74 -53.41 -7.19 10.51
C ARG A 74 -52.70 -8.56 10.44
N TYR A 75 -53.33 -9.58 11.00
CA TYR A 75 -52.83 -10.95 10.92
C TYR A 75 -53.46 -11.70 9.75
N ALA A 76 -52.63 -12.28 8.89
CA ALA A 76 -53.09 -13.26 7.92
C ALA A 76 -53.60 -14.52 8.65
N ILE A 77 -54.84 -14.94 8.37
CA ILE A 77 -55.47 -16.13 8.99
C ILE A 77 -55.67 -17.29 8.01
N GLN A 78 -55.40 -17.06 6.73
CA GLN A 78 -55.43 -18.06 5.65
C GLN A 78 -54.66 -17.54 4.43
N SER A 79 -54.30 -18.43 3.50
CA SER A 79 -53.74 -18.02 2.20
C SER A 79 -54.80 -17.37 1.31
N GLY A 80 -54.40 -16.38 0.53
CA GLY A 80 -55.26 -15.71 -0.45
C GLY A 80 -54.70 -14.35 -0.87
N ASN A 81 -55.54 -13.55 -1.52
CA ASN A 81 -55.14 -12.25 -2.05
C ASN A 81 -55.07 -11.15 -0.99
N TRP A 82 -54.21 -10.15 -1.19
CA TRP A 82 -54.07 -8.99 -0.31
C TRP A 82 -55.38 -8.20 -0.18
N ASP A 83 -56.10 -8.04 -1.30
CA ASP A 83 -57.38 -7.30 -1.40
C ASP A 83 -58.60 -8.01 -0.80
N ASN A 84 -58.45 -9.27 -0.35
CA ASN A 84 -59.58 -10.04 0.14
C ASN A 84 -59.76 -9.82 1.64
N THR A 85 -60.85 -9.11 1.97
CA THR A 85 -61.23 -8.76 3.35
C THR A 85 -61.36 -9.96 4.29
N ASN A 86 -61.54 -11.18 3.78
CA ASN A 86 -61.67 -12.39 4.59
C ASN A 86 -60.35 -13.00 5.06
N ASN A 87 -59.20 -12.53 4.55
CA ASN A 87 -57.90 -13.09 4.87
C ASN A 87 -57.26 -12.52 6.14
N TRP A 88 -57.85 -11.46 6.69
CA TRP A 88 -57.22 -10.63 7.71
C TRP A 88 -57.97 -10.69 9.05
N SER A 89 -57.26 -10.57 10.16
CA SER A 89 -57.81 -10.48 11.52
C SER A 89 -57.06 -9.46 12.36
N TYR A 90 -57.71 -8.89 13.37
CA TYR A 90 -57.05 -8.05 14.39
C TYR A 90 -56.28 -8.86 15.44
N THR A 91 -56.39 -10.19 15.41
CA THR A 91 -55.72 -11.09 16.35
C THR A 91 -55.19 -12.31 15.64
N SER A 92 -53.98 -12.76 16.01
CA SER A 92 -53.36 -13.98 15.50
C SER A 92 -54.30 -15.20 15.60
N GLY A 93 -54.55 -15.86 14.46
CA GLY A 93 -55.45 -17.03 14.37
C GLY A 93 -56.93 -16.73 14.67
N GLY A 94 -57.34 -15.46 14.71
CA GLY A 94 -58.70 -15.02 15.01
C GLY A 94 -59.69 -15.16 13.86
N ALA A 95 -60.91 -14.65 14.06
CA ALA A 95 -61.90 -14.55 12.99
C ALA A 95 -61.57 -13.37 12.06
N SER A 96 -62.09 -13.44 10.82
CA SER A 96 -61.96 -12.35 9.85
C SER A 96 -62.47 -11.03 10.43
N CYS A 97 -61.68 -9.96 10.27
CA CYS A 97 -62.08 -8.58 10.57
C CYS A 97 -62.94 -7.95 9.46
N ASN A 98 -63.05 -8.61 8.29
CA ASN A 98 -63.57 -8.03 7.06
C ASN A 98 -62.89 -6.68 6.72
N CYS A 99 -61.57 -6.64 6.87
CA CYS A 99 -60.71 -5.47 6.69
C CYS A 99 -59.55 -5.79 5.74
N ILE A 100 -58.87 -4.76 5.22
CA ILE A 100 -57.67 -4.87 4.35
C ILE A 100 -56.55 -4.05 5.04
N PRO A 101 -55.27 -4.41 4.88
CA PRO A 101 -54.16 -3.54 5.27
C PRO A 101 -54.20 -2.17 4.57
N ASP A 102 -53.72 -1.15 5.25
CA ASP A 102 -53.64 0.25 4.81
C ASP A 102 -52.32 0.89 5.29
N VAL A 103 -52.08 2.16 4.96
CA VAL A 103 -50.85 2.91 5.33
C VAL A 103 -50.48 2.95 6.83
N PHE A 104 -51.40 2.57 7.73
CA PHE A 104 -51.13 2.52 9.17
C PHE A 104 -50.96 1.09 9.69
N SER A 105 -51.18 0.10 8.83
CA SER A 105 -51.29 -1.28 9.26
C SER A 105 -49.94 -1.91 9.59
N GLU A 106 -49.90 -2.71 10.66
CA GLU A 106 -48.81 -3.65 10.96
C GLU A 106 -49.21 -5.03 10.45
N VAL A 107 -48.66 -5.46 9.30
CA VAL A 107 -49.06 -6.71 8.63
C VAL A 107 -48.22 -7.89 9.11
N HIS A 108 -48.87 -8.96 9.54
CA HIS A 108 -48.24 -10.19 10.03
C HIS A 108 -48.66 -11.37 9.16
N ILE A 109 -47.74 -11.93 8.39
CA ILE A 109 -47.99 -13.10 7.55
C ILE A 109 -47.46 -14.34 8.25
N ASN A 110 -48.36 -15.29 8.51
CA ASN A 110 -48.05 -16.61 9.08
C ASN A 110 -47.58 -16.65 10.54
N GLU A 111 -47.90 -15.64 11.37
CA GLU A 111 -47.54 -15.68 12.79
C GLU A 111 -48.12 -16.91 13.52
N ALA A 112 -49.35 -17.31 13.18
CA ALA A 112 -50.00 -18.48 13.76
C ALA A 112 -49.40 -19.84 13.29
N GLY A 113 -48.44 -19.84 12.37
CA GLY A 113 -47.75 -21.03 11.88
C GLY A 113 -48.58 -21.93 10.95
N GLY A 114 -49.52 -21.35 10.19
CA GLY A 114 -50.39 -22.07 9.26
C GLY A 114 -49.85 -22.32 7.84
N GLY A 115 -48.66 -21.81 7.51
CA GLY A 115 -48.07 -21.85 6.17
C GLY A 115 -48.79 -20.93 5.17
N TYR A 116 -49.16 -19.73 5.60
CA TYR A 116 -49.98 -18.82 4.80
C TYR A 116 -49.17 -18.11 3.70
N THR A 117 -49.70 -18.13 2.47
CA THR A 117 -49.22 -17.32 1.34
C THR A 117 -50.23 -16.20 1.08
N ILE A 118 -49.79 -14.95 1.17
CA ILE A 118 -50.57 -13.79 0.73
C ILE A 118 -50.08 -13.39 -0.67
N ASN A 119 -51.00 -13.40 -1.63
CA ASN A 119 -50.74 -12.97 -3.00
C ASN A 119 -50.97 -11.45 -3.09
N LEU A 120 -49.93 -10.69 -3.41
CA LEU A 120 -50.06 -9.32 -3.84
C LEU A 120 -50.50 -9.33 -5.32
N ASN A 121 -51.78 -9.07 -5.54
CA ASN A 121 -52.46 -9.14 -6.84
C ASN A 121 -52.97 -7.78 -7.33
N THR A 122 -52.83 -6.77 -6.49
CA THR A 122 -53.13 -5.36 -6.68
C THR A 122 -52.21 -4.60 -5.73
N ASP A 123 -52.04 -3.30 -5.95
CA ASP A 123 -51.21 -2.49 -5.08
C ASP A 123 -51.61 -2.62 -3.61
N GLY A 124 -50.61 -2.77 -2.76
CA GLY A 124 -50.77 -2.90 -1.32
C GLY A 124 -50.13 -1.72 -0.61
N GLU A 125 -50.71 -1.34 0.52
CA GLU A 125 -50.15 -0.33 1.40
C GLU A 125 -50.02 -0.92 2.79
N THR A 126 -48.91 -0.66 3.45
CA THR A 126 -48.70 -1.02 4.85
C THR A 126 -47.74 -0.04 5.51
N LYS A 127 -47.77 0.01 6.85
CA LYS A 127 -46.69 0.61 7.62
C LYS A 127 -45.60 -0.42 7.85
N ASP A 128 -45.94 -1.51 8.54
CA ASP A 128 -45.00 -2.58 8.88
C ASP A 128 -45.41 -3.88 8.18
N LEU A 129 -44.44 -4.72 7.82
CA LEU A 129 -44.66 -6.05 7.24
C LEU A 129 -43.74 -7.06 7.91
N THR A 130 -44.29 -8.03 8.62
CA THR A 130 -43.53 -9.18 9.15
C THR A 130 -43.96 -10.48 8.47
N VAL A 131 -43.01 -11.16 7.82
CA VAL A 131 -43.19 -12.50 7.26
C VAL A 131 -42.51 -13.52 8.17
N TYR A 132 -43.33 -14.29 8.90
CA TYR A 132 -42.85 -15.31 9.83
C TYR A 132 -42.44 -16.59 9.10
N THR A 133 -41.68 -17.46 9.78
CA THR A 133 -41.24 -18.75 9.25
C THR A 133 -42.37 -19.53 8.58
N GLY A 134 -42.17 -19.93 7.32
CA GLY A 134 -43.14 -20.67 6.50
C GLY A 134 -44.25 -19.82 5.89
N GLY A 135 -44.25 -18.50 6.14
CA GLY A 135 -45.11 -17.54 5.47
C GLY A 135 -44.49 -17.02 4.18
N GLU A 136 -45.35 -16.57 3.26
CA GLU A 136 -44.92 -16.02 1.97
C GLU A 136 -45.76 -14.79 1.60
N LEU A 137 -45.11 -13.68 1.29
CA LEU A 137 -45.69 -12.61 0.46
C LEU A 137 -45.22 -12.83 -0.98
N ARG A 138 -46.17 -12.92 -1.92
CA ARG A 138 -45.86 -13.24 -3.32
C ARG A 138 -46.58 -12.35 -4.31
N TRP A 139 -45.87 -11.80 -5.29
CA TRP A 139 -46.49 -11.09 -6.41
C TRP A 139 -47.14 -12.05 -7.39
N THR A 140 -48.32 -11.70 -7.87
CA THR A 140 -49.09 -12.55 -8.79
C THR A 140 -49.47 -11.89 -10.11
N ASN A 141 -49.30 -10.58 -10.19
CA ASN A 141 -49.47 -9.77 -11.41
C ASN A 141 -48.22 -8.89 -11.59
N ASP A 142 -47.93 -8.55 -12.84
CA ASP A 142 -46.93 -7.54 -13.19
C ASP A 142 -47.47 -6.13 -12.85
N ASN A 143 -46.60 -5.13 -12.68
CA ASN A 143 -46.98 -3.74 -12.36
C ASN A 143 -47.83 -3.65 -11.09
N VAL A 144 -47.34 -4.26 -10.01
CA VAL A 144 -48.00 -4.22 -8.70
C VAL A 144 -46.99 -3.78 -7.64
N GLU A 145 -47.39 -2.79 -6.86
CA GLU A 145 -46.50 -2.10 -5.93
C GLU A 145 -46.89 -2.39 -4.47
N LEU A 146 -45.90 -2.52 -3.60
CA LEU A 146 -46.08 -2.47 -2.15
C LEU A 146 -45.54 -1.13 -1.63
N TYR A 147 -46.44 -0.25 -1.21
CA TYR A 147 -46.08 1.02 -0.58
C TYR A 147 -45.85 0.85 0.92
N LEU A 148 -44.64 1.14 1.37
CA LEU A 148 -44.26 1.21 2.78
C LEU A 148 -44.34 2.67 3.27
N ASN A 149 -45.02 2.89 4.39
CA ASN A 149 -45.35 4.23 4.87
C ASN A 149 -44.86 4.46 6.31
N ASN A 150 -44.69 5.72 6.71
CA ASN A 150 -44.55 6.16 8.11
C ASN A 150 -43.48 5.40 8.94
N ASP A 151 -42.20 5.52 8.58
CA ASP A 151 -41.06 4.87 9.28
C ASP A 151 -41.20 3.33 9.35
N GLY A 152 -41.78 2.76 8.30
CA GLY A 152 -42.17 1.36 8.23
C GLY A 152 -41.01 0.37 8.23
N ILE A 153 -41.27 -0.83 8.76
CA ILE A 153 -40.29 -1.91 8.84
C ILE A 153 -40.79 -3.15 8.10
N ILE A 154 -39.95 -3.70 7.21
CA ILE A 154 -40.10 -5.04 6.65
C ILE A 154 -39.22 -6.00 7.45
N THR A 155 -39.80 -7.03 8.07
CA THR A 155 -39.08 -8.10 8.76
C THR A 155 -39.36 -9.44 8.10
N VAL A 156 -38.34 -10.12 7.60
CA VAL A 156 -38.44 -11.48 7.06
C VAL A 156 -37.69 -12.42 7.99
N GLN A 157 -38.41 -13.24 8.75
CA GLN A 157 -37.77 -14.20 9.65
C GLN A 157 -37.12 -15.35 8.87
N SER A 158 -36.21 -16.07 9.52
CA SER A 158 -35.65 -17.29 8.96
C SER A 158 -36.75 -18.27 8.50
N GLY A 159 -36.70 -18.64 7.23
CA GLY A 159 -37.69 -19.48 6.56
C GLY A 159 -39.00 -18.77 6.15
N GLY A 160 -39.12 -17.46 6.36
CA GLY A 160 -40.11 -16.60 5.70
C GLY A 160 -39.65 -16.21 4.30
N THR A 161 -40.59 -15.78 3.45
CA THR A 161 -40.32 -15.51 2.03
C THR A 161 -41.04 -14.27 1.52
N ILE A 162 -40.28 -13.37 0.88
CA ILE A 162 -40.77 -12.36 -0.06
C ILE A 162 -40.33 -12.81 -1.45
N ASN A 163 -41.28 -12.90 -2.39
CA ASN A 163 -41.05 -13.52 -3.69
C ASN A 163 -41.80 -12.78 -4.81
N GLU A 164 -41.08 -12.09 -5.67
CA GLU A 164 -41.62 -11.47 -6.90
C GLU A 164 -42.21 -12.49 -7.89
N ASN A 165 -41.84 -13.78 -7.79
CA ASN A 165 -42.45 -14.87 -8.55
C ASN A 165 -42.39 -14.63 -10.07
N SER A 166 -41.24 -14.10 -10.51
CA SER A 166 -40.93 -13.80 -11.90
C SER A 166 -42.02 -12.94 -12.54
N ARG A 167 -42.44 -11.89 -11.82
CA ARG A 167 -43.39 -10.88 -12.28
C ARG A 167 -42.57 -9.62 -12.55
N SER A 168 -42.80 -8.97 -13.68
CA SER A 168 -42.06 -7.75 -14.05
C SER A 168 -42.70 -6.49 -13.45
N GLU A 169 -41.91 -5.44 -13.24
CA GLU A 169 -42.31 -4.15 -12.66
C GLU A 169 -42.99 -4.36 -11.30
N THR A 170 -42.40 -5.20 -10.45
CA THR A 170 -42.88 -5.40 -9.07
C THR A 170 -42.01 -4.68 -8.09
N LYS A 171 -42.58 -3.68 -7.41
CA LYS A 171 -41.80 -2.73 -6.62
C LYS A 171 -42.14 -2.79 -5.15
N ILE A 172 -41.13 -2.59 -4.32
CA ILE A 172 -41.31 -2.11 -2.95
C ILE A 172 -40.92 -0.64 -2.93
N MET A 173 -41.89 0.21 -2.60
CA MET A 173 -41.74 1.67 -2.64
C MET A 173 -41.76 2.26 -1.25
N PHE A 174 -40.81 3.15 -0.97
CA PHE A 174 -40.70 3.87 0.29
C PHE A 174 -41.11 5.33 0.06
N THR A 175 -42.32 5.72 0.45
CA THR A 175 -43.00 6.91 -0.13
C THR A 175 -43.25 8.10 0.81
N THR A 176 -42.90 7.99 2.09
CA THR A 176 -43.15 9.06 3.08
C THR A 176 -41.92 9.93 3.24
N ASP A 177 -42.00 11.20 2.81
CA ASP A 177 -40.94 12.19 3.01
C ASP A 177 -40.43 12.26 4.45
N GLY A 178 -39.12 12.27 4.62
CA GLY A 178 -38.46 12.36 5.92
C GLY A 178 -38.61 11.12 6.80
N SER A 179 -39.15 10.00 6.28
CA SER A 179 -39.25 8.76 7.02
C SER A 179 -37.99 7.91 6.96
N ASP A 180 -37.71 7.24 8.07
CA ASP A 180 -36.60 6.31 8.24
C ASP A 180 -37.13 4.86 8.23
N TYR A 181 -36.89 4.15 7.14
CA TYR A 181 -37.37 2.79 6.91
C TYR A 181 -36.33 1.74 7.24
N SER A 182 -36.78 0.50 7.50
CA SER A 182 -35.88 -0.63 7.73
C SER A 182 -36.33 -1.90 7.02
N ILE A 183 -35.38 -2.65 6.46
CA ILE A 183 -35.55 -4.06 6.08
C ILE A 183 -34.67 -4.90 6.99
N ASP A 184 -35.26 -5.83 7.74
CA ASP A 184 -34.57 -6.83 8.56
C ASP A 184 -34.78 -8.23 7.93
N ASN A 185 -33.81 -8.71 7.17
CA ASN A 185 -33.94 -9.97 6.41
C ASN A 185 -33.08 -11.11 6.98
N GLU A 186 -33.73 -12.16 7.45
CA GLU A 186 -33.13 -13.44 7.85
C GLU A 186 -33.62 -14.61 6.98
N GLY A 187 -34.46 -14.33 5.98
CA GLY A 187 -35.16 -15.32 5.15
C GLY A 187 -34.78 -15.23 3.67
N SER A 188 -35.75 -15.53 2.79
CA SER A 188 -35.62 -15.39 1.34
C SER A 188 -36.30 -14.11 0.89
N PHE A 189 -35.61 -13.29 0.11
CA PHE A 189 -36.12 -12.02 -0.38
C PHE A 189 -35.74 -11.85 -1.85
N THR A 190 -36.74 -11.93 -2.74
CA THR A 190 -36.59 -11.56 -4.15
C THR A 190 -37.67 -10.55 -4.53
N ILE A 191 -37.26 -9.44 -5.14
CA ILE A 191 -38.12 -8.38 -5.67
C ILE A 191 -37.59 -7.91 -7.02
N ASP A 192 -38.43 -7.30 -7.86
CA ASP A 192 -37.95 -6.70 -9.11
C ASP A 192 -37.21 -5.41 -8.82
N ASP A 193 -37.93 -4.40 -8.29
CA ASP A 193 -37.39 -3.09 -7.98
C ASP A 193 -37.49 -2.74 -6.49
N ILE A 194 -36.51 -1.98 -6.03
CA ILE A 194 -36.63 -1.18 -4.81
C ILE A 194 -36.51 0.30 -5.17
N GLU A 195 -37.53 1.08 -4.82
CA GLU A 195 -37.62 2.49 -5.18
C GLU A 195 -37.73 3.38 -3.93
N LEU A 196 -36.78 4.30 -3.78
CA LEU A 196 -36.72 5.24 -2.67
C LEU A 196 -37.32 6.59 -3.08
N GLN A 197 -38.58 6.81 -2.69
CA GLN A 197 -39.39 8.02 -2.93
C GLN A 197 -39.68 8.75 -1.60
N ASN A 198 -38.66 8.91 -0.76
CA ASN A 198 -38.79 9.46 0.57
C ASN A 198 -37.80 10.62 0.77
N ASN A 199 -38.05 11.74 0.11
CA ASN A 199 -37.18 12.91 0.18
C ASN A 199 -36.81 13.30 1.63
N GLY A 200 -35.51 13.35 1.91
CA GLY A 200 -34.94 13.64 3.23
C GLY A 200 -35.03 12.51 4.25
N GLY A 201 -35.45 11.31 3.84
CA GLY A 201 -35.53 10.11 4.66
C GLY A 201 -34.40 9.11 4.39
N SER A 202 -34.54 7.90 4.92
CA SER A 202 -33.55 6.84 4.75
C SER A 202 -34.15 5.43 4.67
N LEU A 203 -33.37 4.48 4.13
CA LEU A 203 -33.59 3.03 4.23
C LEU A 203 -32.37 2.37 4.88
N THR A 204 -32.58 1.63 5.97
CA THR A 204 -31.56 0.75 6.54
C THR A 204 -31.85 -0.71 6.21
N ILE A 205 -30.89 -1.45 5.68
CA ILE A 205 -31.01 -2.88 5.40
C ILE A 205 -30.12 -3.65 6.37
N ASN A 206 -30.71 -4.52 7.18
CA ASN A 206 -30.05 -5.36 8.17
C ASN A 206 -30.36 -6.84 7.96
N GLY A 207 -29.58 -7.69 8.63
CA GLY A 207 -29.84 -9.12 8.74
C GLY A 207 -28.69 -9.98 8.22
N SER A 208 -29.00 -11.24 7.94
CA SER A 208 -28.05 -12.21 7.38
C SER A 208 -28.54 -12.93 6.12
N GLY A 209 -29.79 -12.71 5.73
CA GLY A 209 -30.35 -13.26 4.50
C GLY A 209 -29.91 -12.46 3.27
N ASP A 210 -29.70 -13.15 2.16
CA ASP A 210 -29.47 -12.49 0.87
C ASP A 210 -30.76 -11.80 0.40
N ILE A 211 -30.58 -10.67 -0.28
CA ILE A 211 -31.65 -9.94 -0.98
C ILE A 211 -31.29 -9.94 -2.46
N THR A 212 -32.24 -10.31 -3.31
CA THR A 212 -32.10 -10.21 -4.77
C THR A 212 -33.11 -9.21 -5.31
N ILE A 213 -32.59 -8.15 -5.92
CA ILE A 213 -33.30 -7.17 -6.73
C ILE A 213 -33.05 -7.62 -8.17
N THR A 214 -34.09 -8.07 -8.88
CA THR A 214 -33.95 -8.66 -10.22
C THR A 214 -33.88 -7.61 -11.33
N ASP A 215 -34.14 -6.35 -11.00
CA ASP A 215 -34.03 -5.20 -11.88
C ASP A 215 -33.27 -4.09 -11.11
N GLU A 216 -33.86 -2.91 -10.90
CA GLU A 216 -33.15 -1.70 -10.45
C GLU A 216 -33.29 -1.42 -8.93
N LEU A 217 -32.24 -0.81 -8.36
CA LEU A 217 -32.29 -0.08 -7.09
C LEU A 217 -32.25 1.43 -7.38
N ASP A 218 -33.35 2.13 -7.13
CA ASP A 218 -33.54 3.50 -7.61
C ASP A 218 -33.71 4.53 -6.47
N PHE A 219 -32.86 5.55 -6.50
CA PHE A 219 -32.90 6.75 -5.67
C PHE A 219 -33.61 7.89 -6.41
N THR A 220 -34.93 7.77 -6.56
CA THR A 220 -35.76 8.74 -7.30
C THR A 220 -35.93 10.11 -6.65
N ASP A 221 -35.85 10.19 -5.32
CA ASP A 221 -36.01 11.42 -4.55
C ASP A 221 -34.67 12.00 -4.06
N ALA A 222 -34.67 13.30 -3.77
CA ALA A 222 -33.50 14.00 -3.26
C ALA A 222 -33.23 13.69 -1.78
N ASN A 223 -31.97 13.83 -1.36
CA ASN A 223 -31.56 13.72 0.05
C ASN A 223 -31.94 12.37 0.68
N VAL A 224 -31.89 11.29 -0.09
CA VAL A 224 -32.24 9.94 0.36
C VAL A 224 -30.99 9.20 0.80
N GLY A 225 -31.01 8.61 1.99
CA GLY A 225 -29.94 7.71 2.45
C GLY A 225 -30.31 6.24 2.32
N LEU A 226 -29.38 5.38 1.92
CA LEU A 226 -29.45 3.94 2.09
C LEU A 226 -28.24 3.44 2.89
N ALA A 227 -28.46 2.68 3.95
CA ALA A 227 -27.42 2.02 4.73
C ALA A 227 -27.53 0.50 4.62
N ASN A 228 -26.55 -0.16 4.00
CA ASN A 228 -26.42 -1.61 3.96
C ASN A 228 -25.58 -2.12 5.13
N ASN A 229 -26.26 -2.58 6.19
CA ASN A 229 -25.68 -3.31 7.32
C ASN A 229 -25.88 -4.84 7.18
N ASN A 230 -26.41 -5.31 6.06
CA ASN A 230 -26.69 -6.72 5.84
C ASN A 230 -25.38 -7.52 5.80
N THR A 231 -25.34 -8.62 6.54
CA THR A 231 -24.20 -9.54 6.53
C THR A 231 -24.29 -10.60 5.43
N GLY A 232 -25.47 -10.75 4.82
CA GLY A 232 -25.65 -11.44 3.54
C GLY A 232 -25.25 -10.53 2.36
N THR A 233 -25.56 -10.96 1.14
CA THR A 233 -25.30 -10.18 -0.07
C THR A 233 -26.58 -9.54 -0.60
N ILE A 234 -26.49 -8.27 -1.00
CA ILE A 234 -27.50 -7.62 -1.84
C ILE A 234 -27.07 -7.81 -3.29
N TYR A 235 -27.84 -8.59 -4.04
CA TYR A 235 -27.67 -8.79 -5.47
C TYR A 235 -28.62 -7.86 -6.22
N ILE A 236 -28.09 -7.08 -7.15
CA ILE A 236 -28.82 -6.18 -8.04
C ILE A 236 -28.49 -6.65 -9.45
N GLN A 237 -29.50 -7.12 -10.18
CA GLN A 237 -29.31 -7.77 -11.48
C GLN A 237 -29.35 -6.81 -12.66
N ASP A 238 -29.74 -5.57 -12.43
CA ASP A 238 -29.58 -4.46 -13.37
C ASP A 238 -28.75 -3.38 -12.66
N ASP A 239 -29.27 -2.15 -12.55
CA ASP A 239 -28.53 -0.97 -12.16
C ASP A 239 -28.78 -0.48 -10.72
N ILE A 240 -27.81 0.25 -10.18
CA ILE A 240 -28.07 1.25 -9.13
C ILE A 240 -28.23 2.61 -9.78
N LEU A 241 -29.40 3.24 -9.59
CA LEU A 241 -29.74 4.53 -10.19
C LEU A 241 -29.79 5.64 -9.15
N PHE A 242 -29.01 6.70 -9.39
CA PHE A 242 -29.14 7.97 -8.68
C PHE A 242 -29.81 9.00 -9.59
N ASP A 243 -31.13 9.14 -9.44
CA ASP A 243 -32.02 9.96 -10.29
C ASP A 243 -32.42 11.31 -9.66
N ASN A 244 -31.73 11.69 -8.58
CA ASN A 244 -31.91 12.95 -7.91
C ASN A 244 -30.67 13.38 -7.12
N ASN A 245 -30.72 14.53 -6.46
CA ASN A 245 -29.56 15.16 -5.81
C ASN A 245 -29.38 14.77 -4.34
N ASN A 246 -28.14 14.80 -3.86
CA ASN A 246 -27.74 14.60 -2.45
C ASN A 246 -28.10 13.24 -1.85
N SER A 247 -28.23 12.19 -2.65
CA SER A 247 -28.49 10.83 -2.17
C SER A 247 -27.20 10.12 -1.77
N GLU A 248 -27.27 9.30 -0.72
CA GLU A 248 -26.11 8.63 -0.12
C GLU A 248 -26.34 7.13 0.03
N LEU A 249 -25.39 6.33 -0.45
CA LEU A 249 -25.31 4.89 -0.23
C LEU A 249 -24.13 4.57 0.71
N GLU A 250 -24.43 4.16 1.93
CA GLU A 250 -23.47 3.65 2.91
C GLU A 250 -23.43 2.12 2.89
N ASN A 251 -22.27 1.53 2.57
CA ASN A 251 -22.11 0.08 2.53
C ASN A 251 -21.16 -0.42 3.62
N TYR A 252 -21.66 -1.28 4.51
CA TYR A 252 -20.87 -2.03 5.49
C TYR A 252 -20.82 -3.53 5.18
N GLY A 253 -21.67 -4.01 4.26
CA GLY A 253 -21.80 -5.40 3.84
C GLY A 253 -21.30 -5.66 2.42
N THR A 254 -21.94 -6.59 1.72
CA THR A 254 -21.63 -6.91 0.31
C THR A 254 -22.77 -6.49 -0.60
N ILE A 255 -22.44 -5.70 -1.63
CA ILE A 255 -23.32 -5.37 -2.76
C ILE A 255 -22.69 -5.94 -4.03
N THR A 256 -23.49 -6.58 -4.87
CA THR A 256 -23.08 -7.03 -6.20
C THR A 256 -24.10 -6.53 -7.22
N VAL A 257 -23.65 -5.65 -8.10
CA VAL A 257 -24.41 -5.10 -9.22
C VAL A 257 -23.90 -5.81 -10.48
N THR A 258 -24.78 -6.40 -11.28
CA THR A 258 -24.33 -7.10 -12.50
C THR A 258 -24.20 -6.19 -13.71
N ASP A 259 -24.81 -5.01 -13.68
CA ASP A 259 -24.73 -3.99 -14.73
C ASP A 259 -24.00 -2.73 -14.17
N ASP A 260 -24.55 -1.52 -14.38
CA ASP A 260 -23.93 -0.25 -14.05
C ASP A 260 -24.28 0.29 -12.65
N ILE A 261 -23.44 1.19 -12.15
CA ILE A 261 -23.88 2.21 -11.18
C ILE A 261 -23.96 3.54 -11.93
N ARG A 262 -25.16 4.11 -12.01
CA ARG A 262 -25.45 5.31 -12.80
C ARG A 262 -25.81 6.50 -11.93
N ASN A 263 -25.12 7.62 -12.14
CA ASN A 263 -25.52 8.95 -11.70
C ASN A 263 -26.12 9.70 -12.89
N ASN A 264 -27.43 9.94 -12.88
CA ASN A 264 -28.15 10.47 -14.02
C ASN A 264 -27.89 11.98 -14.25
N LEU A 265 -28.23 12.43 -15.47
CA LEU A 265 -27.78 13.71 -16.00
C LEU A 265 -28.21 14.89 -15.14
N PHE A 266 -27.22 15.67 -14.69
CA PHE A 266 -27.36 16.88 -13.86
C PHE A 266 -27.70 16.65 -12.39
N ASP A 267 -27.71 15.40 -11.92
CA ASP A 267 -27.90 15.10 -10.50
C ASP A 267 -26.57 15.19 -9.76
N ASN A 268 -26.55 16.04 -8.74
CA ASN A 268 -25.35 16.45 -8.04
C ASN A 268 -25.33 15.96 -6.61
N ASP A 269 -24.11 15.84 -6.11
CA ASP A 269 -23.77 15.63 -4.72
C ASP A 269 -24.17 14.24 -4.20
N ASN A 270 -24.37 13.30 -5.13
CA ASN A 270 -24.61 11.91 -4.82
C ASN A 270 -23.31 11.23 -4.39
N ARG A 271 -23.45 10.25 -3.49
CA ARG A 271 -22.32 9.69 -2.77
C ARG A 271 -22.46 8.21 -2.49
N ILE A 272 -21.39 7.48 -2.73
CA ILE A 272 -21.21 6.11 -2.22
C ILE A 272 -20.09 6.13 -1.19
N THR A 273 -20.35 5.61 0.00
CA THR A 273 -19.32 5.36 1.02
C THR A 273 -19.25 3.86 1.29
N ASN A 274 -18.19 3.20 0.82
CA ASN A 274 -17.91 1.79 1.14
C ASN A 274 -17.01 1.73 2.37
N TYR A 275 -17.56 1.31 3.52
CA TYR A 275 -16.84 1.29 4.78
C TYR A 275 -15.87 0.10 4.90
N VAL A 276 -15.00 0.14 5.91
CA VAL A 276 -14.02 -0.92 6.19
C VAL A 276 -14.72 -2.28 6.35
N GLY A 277 -14.32 -3.25 5.54
CA GLY A 277 -14.93 -4.59 5.50
C GLY A 277 -16.08 -4.73 4.51
N GLY A 278 -16.60 -3.62 3.98
CA GLY A 278 -17.59 -3.61 2.91
C GLY A 278 -16.98 -3.99 1.56
N THR A 279 -17.79 -4.61 0.70
CA THR A 279 -17.44 -4.97 -0.68
C THR A 279 -18.52 -4.50 -1.64
N ILE A 280 -18.12 -3.83 -2.72
CA ILE A 280 -19.01 -3.51 -3.84
C ILE A 280 -18.38 -4.11 -5.11
N ASN A 281 -19.12 -5.02 -5.76
CA ASN A 281 -18.75 -5.56 -7.07
C ASN A 281 -19.65 -4.93 -8.12
N VAL A 282 -19.05 -4.39 -9.19
CA VAL A 282 -19.74 -3.78 -10.33
C VAL A 282 -19.44 -4.60 -11.58
N GLY A 283 -20.50 -5.09 -12.22
CA GLY A 283 -20.42 -6.01 -13.35
C GLY A 283 -20.08 -5.32 -14.67
N ASP A 284 -20.54 -4.08 -14.85
CA ASP A 284 -20.24 -3.24 -16.00
C ASP A 284 -19.70 -1.87 -15.56
N ASP A 285 -20.27 -0.73 -15.98
CA ASP A 285 -19.64 0.58 -15.90
C ASP A 285 -19.98 1.36 -14.61
N LEU A 286 -19.10 2.30 -14.26
CA LEU A 286 -19.45 3.45 -13.42
C LEU A 286 -19.77 4.64 -14.32
N ASN A 287 -21.07 4.89 -14.52
CA ASN A 287 -21.57 5.91 -15.42
C ASN A 287 -21.96 7.18 -14.65
N CYS A 288 -21.18 8.24 -14.78
CA CYS A 288 -21.27 9.39 -13.88
C CYS A 288 -21.65 10.69 -14.62
N SER A 289 -22.82 10.69 -15.28
CA SER A 289 -23.20 11.66 -16.29
C SER A 289 -23.38 13.12 -15.79
N LEU A 290 -22.38 13.98 -16.04
CA LEU A 290 -22.40 15.47 -15.89
C LEU A 290 -22.82 16.04 -14.50
N GLY A 291 -22.78 15.24 -13.45
CA GLY A 291 -23.21 15.60 -12.11
C GLY A 291 -22.15 15.25 -11.07
N ARG A 292 -22.07 16.01 -9.97
CA ARG A 292 -21.07 15.74 -8.93
C ARG A 292 -21.34 14.38 -8.27
N PHE A 293 -20.43 13.42 -8.44
CA PHE A 293 -20.54 12.08 -7.85
C PHE A 293 -19.27 11.70 -7.10
N ILE A 294 -19.42 11.23 -5.86
CA ILE A 294 -18.29 10.95 -4.98
C ILE A 294 -18.34 9.49 -4.53
N ILE A 295 -17.28 8.74 -4.79
CA ILE A 295 -17.10 7.39 -4.23
C ILE A 295 -15.96 7.43 -3.23
N ASP A 296 -16.27 7.10 -1.98
CA ASP A 296 -15.33 6.98 -0.87
C ASP A 296 -15.17 5.52 -0.44
N ASN A 297 -14.04 4.92 -0.82
CA ASN A 297 -13.75 3.53 -0.56
C ASN A 297 -12.79 3.37 0.63
N TYR A 298 -13.25 2.73 1.70
CA TYR A 298 -12.46 2.24 2.84
C TYR A 298 -12.39 0.70 2.88
N GLY A 299 -13.12 0.01 1.99
CA GLY A 299 -13.20 -1.44 1.90
C GLY A 299 -12.62 -1.95 0.58
N THR A 300 -13.37 -2.83 -0.09
CA THR A 300 -13.03 -3.35 -1.43
C THR A 300 -14.05 -2.89 -2.46
N ILE A 301 -13.57 -2.37 -3.58
CA ILE A 301 -14.37 -2.17 -4.80
C ILE A 301 -13.75 -3.00 -5.91
N ASP A 302 -14.57 -3.75 -6.63
CA ASP A 302 -14.20 -4.53 -7.81
C ASP A 302 -15.03 -4.05 -9.00
N LEU A 303 -14.39 -3.34 -9.94
CA LEU A 303 -15.02 -2.73 -11.10
C LEU A 303 -14.59 -3.46 -12.38
N ASN A 304 -15.52 -4.21 -12.98
CA ASN A 304 -15.25 -4.96 -14.20
C ASN A 304 -15.30 -4.11 -15.47
N GLY A 305 -16.20 -3.12 -15.53
CA GLY A 305 -16.34 -2.22 -16.67
C GLY A 305 -15.50 -0.96 -16.57
N GLU A 306 -15.93 0.06 -17.29
CA GLU A 306 -15.23 1.31 -17.51
C GLU A 306 -15.80 2.44 -16.67
N PHE A 307 -15.02 3.51 -16.59
CA PHE A 307 -15.57 4.81 -16.25
C PHE A 307 -16.14 5.46 -17.51
N THR A 308 -17.40 5.88 -17.48
CA THR A 308 -18.07 6.46 -18.66
C THR A 308 -18.78 7.78 -18.37
N PHE A 309 -18.85 8.64 -19.41
CA PHE A 309 -19.54 9.94 -19.42
C PHE A 309 -19.11 10.93 -18.33
N ILE A 310 -17.81 11.01 -18.04
CA ILE A 310 -17.28 11.87 -16.98
C ILE A 310 -16.98 13.27 -17.55
N GLN A 311 -17.24 14.31 -16.75
CA GLN A 311 -16.84 15.68 -17.03
C GLN A 311 -15.87 16.18 -15.95
N ALA A 312 -14.90 16.99 -16.37
CA ALA A 312 -13.77 17.44 -15.55
C ALA A 312 -14.16 17.93 -14.16
N GLY A 313 -13.74 17.20 -13.12
CA GLY A 313 -13.86 17.60 -11.73
C GLY A 313 -15.24 17.43 -11.11
N GLU A 314 -16.16 16.76 -11.80
CA GLU A 314 -17.48 16.41 -11.26
C GLU A 314 -17.43 15.05 -10.55
N VAL A 315 -16.55 14.14 -10.97
CA VAL A 315 -16.50 12.78 -10.41
C VAL A 315 -15.20 12.55 -9.65
N GLN A 316 -15.32 12.15 -8.38
CA GLN A 316 -14.20 11.98 -7.46
C GLN A 316 -14.19 10.58 -6.83
N PHE A 317 -13.09 9.87 -7.02
CA PHE A 317 -12.87 8.54 -6.46
C PHE A 317 -11.77 8.61 -5.42
N TYR A 318 -12.09 8.23 -4.19
CA TYR A 318 -11.13 8.19 -3.09
C TYR A 318 -10.89 6.75 -2.67
N ASN A 319 -9.69 6.24 -2.92
CA ASN A 319 -9.24 4.96 -2.37
C ASN A 319 -8.51 5.20 -1.05
N ARG A 320 -9.25 5.10 0.05
CA ARG A 320 -8.80 5.52 1.39
C ARG A 320 -7.83 4.51 2.01
N SER A 321 -7.34 4.89 3.18
CA SER A 321 -6.36 4.13 3.97
C SER A 321 -6.74 2.65 4.11
N GLY A 322 -5.83 1.76 3.69
CA GLY A 322 -6.03 0.30 3.73
C GLY A 322 -7.08 -0.29 2.78
N ALA A 323 -7.68 0.52 1.91
CA ALA A 323 -8.69 0.09 0.95
C ALA A 323 -8.06 -0.57 -0.29
N THR A 324 -8.85 -1.36 -1.00
CA THR A 324 -8.46 -1.98 -2.27
C THR A 324 -9.47 -1.62 -3.37
N TRP A 325 -8.94 -1.26 -4.54
CA TRP A 325 -9.73 -1.06 -5.75
C TRP A 325 -9.17 -1.94 -6.86
N TYR A 326 -10.00 -2.84 -7.41
CA TYR A 326 -9.72 -3.62 -8.61
C TYR A 326 -10.42 -2.94 -9.80
N TYR A 327 -9.69 -2.71 -10.88
CA TYR A 327 -10.19 -2.04 -12.07
C TYR A 327 -9.81 -2.80 -13.34
N ALA A 328 -10.83 -3.30 -14.05
CA ALA A 328 -10.68 -4.05 -15.29
C ALA A 328 -11.13 -3.27 -16.55
N GLY A 329 -11.56 -2.01 -16.42
CA GLY A 329 -11.91 -1.14 -17.56
C GLY A 329 -10.71 -0.79 -18.45
N SER A 330 -10.94 -0.46 -19.74
CA SER A 330 -9.85 -0.21 -20.70
C SER A 330 -9.44 1.25 -20.85
N ASN A 331 -10.27 2.19 -20.41
CA ASN A 331 -10.63 3.36 -21.22
C ASN A 331 -9.51 4.35 -21.62
N THR A 332 -9.61 4.89 -22.85
CA THR A 332 -8.56 5.70 -23.53
C THR A 332 -9.03 7.10 -24.01
N ASP A 333 -10.08 7.71 -23.44
CA ASP A 333 -10.51 9.05 -23.91
C ASP A 333 -11.19 9.93 -22.84
N ASP A 334 -11.03 9.61 -21.55
CA ASP A 334 -11.62 10.40 -20.46
C ASP A 334 -10.55 10.80 -19.42
N ASP A 335 -9.89 11.93 -19.68
CA ASP A 335 -8.90 12.55 -18.78
C ASP A 335 -9.56 13.26 -17.57
N ASP A 336 -10.89 13.24 -17.48
CA ASP A 336 -11.66 14.07 -16.54
C ASP A 336 -11.90 13.38 -15.18
N ILE A 337 -11.50 12.12 -15.06
CA ILE A 337 -11.59 11.30 -13.84
C ILE A 337 -10.62 11.80 -12.77
N GLN A 338 -11.14 12.06 -11.57
CA GLN A 338 -10.31 12.40 -10.42
C GLN A 338 -10.14 11.22 -9.48
N ILE A 339 -9.04 10.50 -9.65
CA ILE A 339 -8.63 9.40 -8.77
C ILE A 339 -7.70 9.95 -7.68
N PHE A 340 -8.01 9.68 -6.41
CA PHE A 340 -7.20 10.04 -5.25
C PHE A 340 -6.78 8.78 -4.51
N CYS A 341 -5.49 8.46 -4.57
CA CYS A 341 -4.92 7.20 -4.08
C CYS A 341 -3.72 7.40 -3.15
N ASN A 342 -3.47 8.62 -2.65
CA ASN A 342 -2.33 8.89 -1.76
C ASN A 342 -2.68 8.75 -0.27
N TYR A 343 -3.45 7.72 0.08
CA TYR A 343 -3.76 7.37 1.47
C TYR A 343 -2.93 6.16 1.90
N ASP A 344 -2.56 6.07 3.17
CA ASP A 344 -1.63 5.04 3.63
C ASP A 344 -2.17 3.62 3.44
N ALA A 345 -1.28 2.73 2.98
CA ALA A 345 -1.52 1.30 2.78
C ALA A 345 -2.64 0.89 1.80
N ASN A 346 -3.26 1.82 1.06
CA ASN A 346 -4.24 1.45 0.04
C ASN A 346 -3.57 0.82 -1.19
N THR A 347 -4.33 -0.01 -1.92
CA THR A 347 -3.90 -0.63 -3.17
C THR A 347 -4.88 -0.31 -4.29
N PHE A 348 -4.35 0.16 -5.41
CA PHE A 348 -5.09 0.26 -6.67
C PHE A 348 -4.51 -0.76 -7.65
N GLU A 349 -5.37 -1.63 -8.18
CA GLU A 349 -4.97 -2.73 -9.05
C GLU A 349 -5.62 -2.61 -10.43
N TYR A 350 -4.78 -2.62 -11.47
CA TYR A 350 -5.19 -2.69 -12.87
C TYR A 350 -5.11 -4.15 -13.33
N ASP A 351 -6.25 -4.82 -13.44
CA ASP A 351 -6.36 -6.28 -13.56
C ASP A 351 -7.06 -6.76 -14.84
N ARG A 352 -7.32 -5.87 -15.81
CA ARG A 352 -7.88 -6.30 -17.11
C ARG A 352 -6.99 -7.34 -17.80
N GLY A 353 -7.57 -8.40 -18.38
CA GLY A 353 -6.80 -9.42 -19.11
C GLY A 353 -6.25 -9.00 -20.49
N ASP A 354 -6.68 -7.84 -20.99
CA ASP A 354 -6.33 -7.26 -22.29
C ASP A 354 -5.57 -5.93 -22.12
N VAL A 355 -5.36 -5.18 -23.20
CA VAL A 355 -4.77 -3.84 -23.16
C VAL A 355 -5.57 -2.94 -22.23
N GLN A 356 -4.87 -2.18 -21.39
CA GLN A 356 -5.46 -1.33 -20.38
C GLN A 356 -4.60 -0.08 -20.16
N ASP A 357 -5.25 1.06 -20.04
CA ASP A 357 -4.58 2.30 -19.65
C ASP A 357 -4.45 2.41 -18.13
N VAL A 358 -3.26 2.84 -17.69
CA VAL A 358 -2.96 3.15 -16.28
C VAL A 358 -3.07 4.66 -16.10
N HIS A 359 -4.17 5.09 -15.49
CA HIS A 359 -4.46 6.51 -15.24
C HIS A 359 -3.46 7.12 -14.25
N VAL A 360 -3.32 8.44 -14.34
CA VAL A 360 -2.53 9.23 -13.39
C VAL A 360 -3.47 9.76 -12.31
N PRO A 361 -3.27 9.40 -11.03
CA PRO A 361 -4.06 9.96 -9.95
C PRO A 361 -3.76 11.44 -9.78
N GLN A 362 -4.72 12.18 -9.21
CA GLN A 362 -4.58 13.62 -8.95
C GLN A 362 -3.52 13.92 -7.88
N ASP A 363 -3.20 12.95 -7.02
CA ASP A 363 -2.19 13.02 -5.97
C ASP A 363 -0.99 12.10 -6.25
N ALA A 364 -1.13 10.81 -6.01
CA ALA A 364 -0.15 9.74 -6.24
C ALA A 364 -0.83 8.38 -5.98
N TYR A 365 -0.24 7.29 -6.44
CA TYR A 365 -0.61 5.97 -5.90
C TYR A 365 0.09 5.76 -4.56
N TRP A 366 -0.56 5.03 -3.64
CA TRP A 366 0.16 4.43 -2.53
C TRP A 366 0.77 3.10 -2.96
N HIS A 367 -0.02 2.05 -3.11
CA HIS A 367 0.41 0.83 -3.79
C HIS A 367 -0.26 0.74 -5.16
N LEU A 368 0.56 0.47 -6.18
CA LEU A 368 0.10 0.20 -7.54
C LEU A 368 0.40 -1.26 -7.90
N THR A 369 -0.64 -2.01 -8.24
CA THR A 369 -0.51 -3.38 -8.74
C THR A 369 -0.99 -3.46 -10.18
N LEU A 370 -0.20 -4.11 -11.02
CA LEU A 370 -0.51 -4.43 -12.40
C LEU A 370 -0.56 -5.95 -12.50
N SER A 371 -1.71 -6.50 -12.89
CA SER A 371 -1.93 -7.95 -12.85
C SER A 371 -2.62 -8.49 -14.10
N ASN A 372 -2.86 -9.80 -14.07
CA ASN A 372 -3.39 -10.59 -15.18
C ASN A 372 -2.53 -10.50 -16.46
N SER A 373 -3.13 -10.57 -17.63
CA SER A 373 -2.45 -10.45 -18.92
C SER A 373 -2.71 -9.08 -19.54
N GLY A 374 -2.06 -8.79 -20.67
CA GLY A 374 -2.27 -7.54 -21.39
C GLY A 374 -1.25 -6.47 -21.05
N THR A 375 -1.11 -5.52 -21.98
CA THR A 375 -0.22 -4.37 -21.86
C THR A 375 -0.91 -3.26 -21.09
N LYS A 376 -0.32 -2.88 -19.96
CA LYS A 376 -0.72 -1.79 -19.08
C LYS A 376 0.07 -0.55 -19.49
N THR A 377 -0.57 0.39 -20.18
CA THR A 377 0.12 1.57 -20.71
C THR A 377 -0.20 2.78 -19.85
N THR A 378 0.81 3.40 -19.23
CA THR A 378 0.52 4.58 -18.41
C THR A 378 0.28 5.83 -19.26
N LEU A 379 -0.70 6.64 -18.85
CA LEU A 379 -1.12 7.87 -19.54
C LEU A 379 -0.26 9.09 -19.19
N GLY A 380 0.49 9.06 -18.10
CA GLY A 380 1.41 10.13 -17.71
C GLY A 380 2.48 9.66 -16.73
N ASN A 381 3.28 10.60 -16.22
CA ASN A 381 4.28 10.25 -15.20
C ASN A 381 3.57 9.75 -13.94
N LEU A 382 4.07 8.66 -13.35
CA LEU A 382 3.52 8.13 -12.10
C LEU A 382 4.41 8.47 -10.91
N ASP A 383 3.76 8.81 -9.81
CA ASP A 383 4.34 8.89 -8.48
C ASP A 383 3.68 7.83 -7.58
N ILE A 384 4.50 7.03 -6.90
CA ILE A 384 4.08 5.86 -6.13
C ILE A 384 4.75 5.92 -4.76
N ASN A 385 3.99 6.27 -3.73
CA ASN A 385 4.49 6.46 -2.37
C ASN A 385 4.79 5.15 -1.62
N GLY A 386 4.30 4.03 -2.12
CA GLY A 386 4.58 2.68 -1.64
C GLY A 386 5.13 1.78 -2.75
N ASN A 387 4.70 0.52 -2.77
CA ASN A 387 5.24 -0.48 -3.69
C ASN A 387 4.59 -0.42 -5.09
N LEU A 388 5.41 -0.67 -6.11
CA LEU A 388 4.95 -1.03 -7.45
C LEU A 388 5.08 -2.53 -7.64
N THR A 389 3.99 -3.19 -8.05
CA THR A 389 3.98 -4.63 -8.36
C THR A 389 3.54 -4.87 -9.81
N ILE A 390 4.38 -5.54 -10.59
CA ILE A 390 4.05 -6.08 -11.92
C ILE A 390 3.98 -7.60 -11.79
N SER A 391 2.78 -8.16 -11.87
CA SER A 391 2.53 -9.56 -11.49
C SER A 391 2.24 -10.47 -12.68
N GLY A 392 2.72 -11.71 -12.59
CA GLY A 392 2.33 -12.78 -13.50
C GLY A 392 2.73 -12.52 -14.95
N THR A 393 1.74 -12.31 -15.82
CA THR A 393 1.94 -12.11 -17.26
C THR A 393 1.68 -10.69 -17.72
N ALA A 394 1.48 -9.75 -16.79
CA ALA A 394 1.24 -8.36 -17.12
C ALA A 394 2.49 -7.76 -17.77
N GLU A 395 2.29 -6.91 -18.78
CA GLU A 395 3.33 -6.06 -19.35
C GLU A 395 3.07 -4.63 -18.90
N PHE A 396 4.03 -3.98 -18.24
CA PHE A 396 3.94 -2.56 -17.92
C PHE A 396 4.73 -1.74 -18.93
N ASP A 397 4.04 -0.96 -19.75
CA ASP A 397 4.62 -0.10 -20.79
C ASP A 397 4.59 1.36 -20.38
N ILE A 398 5.78 1.93 -20.18
CA ILE A 398 5.98 3.36 -19.95
C ILE A 398 6.61 4.05 -21.17
N GLY A 399 7.06 3.27 -22.15
CA GLY A 399 7.80 3.72 -23.32
C GLY A 399 6.90 4.35 -24.39
N THR A 400 5.72 3.78 -24.62
CA THR A 400 4.78 4.26 -25.66
C THR A 400 4.43 5.74 -25.49
N ASN A 401 4.16 6.17 -24.26
CA ASN A 401 3.79 7.55 -23.94
C ASN A 401 4.94 8.39 -23.33
N SER A 402 6.16 7.83 -23.27
CA SER A 402 7.35 8.51 -22.76
C SER A 402 7.27 8.99 -21.30
N ASN A 403 6.71 8.16 -20.43
CA ASN A 403 6.38 8.50 -19.04
C ASN A 403 7.43 8.01 -18.03
N ASN A 404 7.80 8.84 -17.07
CA ASN A 404 8.71 8.48 -15.98
C ASN A 404 7.95 7.90 -14.78
N ILE A 405 8.66 7.13 -13.96
CA ILE A 405 8.15 6.56 -12.71
C ILE A 405 9.01 7.04 -11.54
N THR A 406 8.36 7.50 -10.48
CA THR A 406 8.96 7.74 -9.17
C THR A 406 8.33 6.78 -8.17
N VAL A 407 9.16 6.07 -7.41
CA VAL A 407 8.71 5.07 -6.44
C VAL A 407 9.46 5.23 -5.12
N ALA A 408 8.71 5.33 -4.03
CA ALA A 408 9.23 5.46 -2.67
C ALA A 408 9.26 4.11 -1.91
N GLY A 409 8.53 3.09 -2.37
CA GLY A 409 8.56 1.72 -1.84
C GLY A 409 9.33 0.73 -2.71
N ASP A 410 8.97 -0.55 -2.62
CA ASP A 410 9.63 -1.65 -3.34
C ASP A 410 9.16 -1.76 -4.79
N TRP A 411 10.07 -2.17 -5.67
CA TRP A 411 9.81 -2.56 -7.05
C TRP A 411 9.78 -4.08 -7.15
N SER A 412 8.61 -4.66 -7.41
CA SER A 412 8.43 -6.10 -7.57
C SER A 412 7.91 -6.45 -8.95
N ASN A 413 8.74 -7.08 -9.78
CA ASN A 413 8.39 -7.46 -11.14
C ASN A 413 8.57 -8.97 -11.35
N SER A 414 7.45 -9.64 -11.62
CA SER A 414 7.40 -11.03 -12.12
C SER A 414 6.81 -11.13 -13.53
N GLY A 415 6.36 -10.00 -14.09
CA GLY A 415 5.85 -9.86 -15.46
C GLY A 415 6.91 -9.30 -16.41
N THR A 416 6.48 -8.41 -17.31
CA THR A 416 7.34 -7.72 -18.27
C THR A 416 7.30 -6.22 -18.02
N PHE A 417 8.46 -5.56 -18.10
CA PHE A 417 8.56 -4.11 -18.05
C PHE A 417 9.14 -3.61 -19.37
N THR A 418 8.43 -2.70 -20.03
CA THR A 418 8.80 -2.06 -21.30
C THR A 418 9.18 -0.62 -21.00
N GLU A 419 10.48 -0.39 -20.81
CA GLU A 419 11.05 0.82 -20.22
C GLU A 419 11.20 2.01 -21.18
N GLY A 420 11.18 1.73 -22.50
CA GLY A 420 11.42 2.73 -23.54
C GLY A 420 12.75 3.49 -23.36
N THR A 421 12.67 4.81 -23.26
CA THR A 421 13.80 5.73 -23.00
C THR A 421 13.67 6.48 -21.66
N GLN A 422 12.80 5.99 -20.79
CA GLN A 422 12.29 6.73 -19.64
C GLN A 422 13.14 6.52 -18.39
N THR A 423 12.85 7.29 -17.35
CA THR A 423 13.55 7.23 -16.06
C THR A 423 12.68 6.60 -15.00
N VAL A 424 13.26 5.65 -14.27
CA VAL A 424 12.74 5.18 -12.99
C VAL A 424 13.58 5.81 -11.87
N THR A 425 12.91 6.38 -10.88
CA THR A 425 13.54 7.03 -9.72
C THR A 425 13.11 6.33 -8.43
N PHE A 426 14.09 5.87 -7.66
CA PHE A 426 13.89 5.37 -6.30
C PHE A 426 14.18 6.50 -5.31
N ASP A 427 13.15 7.06 -4.66
CA ASP A 427 13.23 8.27 -3.82
C ASP A 427 12.75 8.07 -2.38
N GLY A 428 12.60 6.81 -1.96
CA GLY A 428 12.12 6.43 -0.64
C GLY A 428 12.98 6.98 0.51
N ASN A 429 12.37 7.08 1.69
CA ASN A 429 13.04 7.45 2.95
C ASN A 429 13.29 6.23 3.87
N THR A 430 12.86 5.05 3.44
CA THR A 430 13.12 3.74 4.06
C THR A 430 13.98 2.88 3.12
N ALA A 431 14.29 1.64 3.52
CA ALA A 431 14.92 0.69 2.61
C ALA A 431 13.96 0.38 1.45
N GLN A 432 14.48 0.37 0.23
CA GLN A 432 13.77 -0.07 -0.97
C GLN A 432 14.45 -1.29 -1.58
N SER A 433 13.72 -2.03 -2.39
CA SER A 433 14.26 -3.17 -3.11
C SER A 433 13.79 -3.28 -4.55
N ILE A 434 14.59 -3.98 -5.36
CA ILE A 434 14.23 -4.44 -6.70
C ILE A 434 14.18 -5.96 -6.65
N SER A 435 13.03 -6.54 -6.99
CA SER A 435 12.90 -7.98 -7.21
C SER A 435 12.42 -8.28 -8.62
N ASN A 436 13.24 -9.07 -9.33
CA ASN A 436 12.93 -9.76 -10.57
C ASN A 436 13.93 -10.91 -10.73
N SER A 437 13.52 -12.13 -10.39
CA SER A 437 14.38 -13.32 -10.43
C SER A 437 15.00 -13.64 -11.80
N THR A 438 14.46 -13.09 -12.89
CA THR A 438 14.99 -13.25 -14.25
C THR A 438 15.97 -12.14 -14.66
N GLY A 439 16.06 -11.09 -13.86
CA GLY A 439 16.83 -9.89 -14.08
C GLY A 439 15.96 -8.72 -14.52
N GLU A 440 16.18 -7.54 -13.93
CA GLU A 440 15.46 -6.31 -14.24
C GLU A 440 16.27 -5.40 -15.18
N ILE A 441 15.59 -4.68 -16.08
CA ILE A 441 16.21 -3.75 -17.00
C ILE A 441 15.55 -2.37 -16.88
N PHE A 442 16.38 -1.34 -16.70
CA PHE A 442 15.98 0.06 -16.73
C PHE A 442 16.74 0.79 -17.83
N TYR A 443 16.10 1.77 -18.47
CA TYR A 443 16.80 2.63 -19.43
C TYR A 443 17.63 3.68 -18.70
N ASN A 444 16.96 4.59 -17.97
CA ASN A 444 17.59 5.45 -16.98
C ASN A 444 17.13 5.05 -15.57
N LEU A 445 18.07 4.98 -14.63
CA LEU A 445 17.79 4.70 -13.23
C LEU A 445 18.38 5.80 -12.36
N THR A 446 17.56 6.40 -11.51
CA THR A 446 17.98 7.39 -10.51
C THR A 446 17.83 6.81 -9.11
N ILE A 447 18.93 6.83 -8.36
CA ILE A 447 18.97 6.47 -6.94
C ILE A 447 19.03 7.78 -6.14
N ASN A 448 17.90 8.09 -5.50
CA ASN A 448 17.72 9.27 -4.66
C ASN A 448 17.09 8.90 -3.31
N ASN A 449 17.38 7.69 -2.83
CA ASN A 449 16.85 7.17 -1.58
C ASN A 449 17.53 7.89 -0.40
N SER A 450 16.73 8.53 0.44
CA SER A 450 17.20 9.28 1.62
C SER A 450 17.32 8.44 2.89
N GLY A 451 16.87 7.18 2.82
CA GLY A 451 16.90 6.19 3.90
C GLY A 451 18.08 5.23 3.84
N SER A 452 17.78 3.93 3.94
CA SER A 452 18.78 2.86 4.01
C SER A 452 19.33 2.41 2.65
N GLY A 453 18.92 3.05 1.56
CA GLY A 453 19.33 2.71 0.21
C GLY A 453 18.45 1.66 -0.46
N LEU A 454 18.96 1.12 -1.57
CA LEU A 454 18.29 0.19 -2.46
C LEU A 454 18.98 -1.18 -2.41
N THR A 455 18.22 -2.26 -2.41
CA THR A 455 18.76 -3.63 -2.43
C THR A 455 18.27 -4.42 -3.64
N LEU A 456 19.16 -5.19 -4.28
CA LEU A 456 18.76 -6.21 -5.25
C LEU A 456 18.35 -7.50 -4.50
N SER A 457 17.08 -7.85 -4.56
CA SER A 457 16.49 -8.88 -3.68
C SER A 457 16.67 -10.30 -4.22
N ASP A 458 16.40 -10.53 -5.50
CA ASP A 458 16.35 -11.88 -6.06
C ASP A 458 16.93 -12.05 -7.48
N GLY A 459 17.44 -10.97 -8.10
CA GLY A 459 18.00 -10.99 -9.45
C GLY A 459 18.96 -9.83 -9.75
N ASN A 460 19.62 -9.91 -10.91
CA ASN A 460 20.49 -8.83 -11.40
C ASN A 460 19.67 -7.62 -11.87
N ALA A 461 20.27 -6.44 -11.90
CA ALA A 461 19.68 -5.25 -12.48
C ALA A 461 20.61 -4.64 -13.53
N THR A 462 20.07 -4.23 -14.67
CA THR A 462 20.81 -3.58 -15.75
C THR A 462 20.27 -2.18 -16.00
N VAL A 463 21.15 -1.19 -16.04
CA VAL A 463 20.83 0.17 -16.47
C VAL A 463 21.46 0.39 -17.84
N SER A 464 20.65 0.48 -18.89
CA SER A 464 21.16 0.46 -20.26
C SER A 464 21.75 1.80 -20.70
N ASN A 465 21.25 2.93 -20.20
CA ASN A 465 21.68 4.26 -20.61
C ASN A 465 22.31 5.10 -19.49
N THR A 466 21.58 5.54 -18.47
CA THR A 466 22.15 6.42 -17.43
C THR A 466 21.80 5.92 -16.02
N LEU A 467 22.83 5.66 -15.22
CA LEU A 467 22.70 5.49 -13.77
C LEU A 467 23.05 6.81 -13.09
N THR A 468 22.08 7.41 -12.42
CA THR A 468 22.25 8.60 -11.61
C THR A 468 22.21 8.23 -10.13
N MET A 469 23.24 8.59 -9.37
CA MET A 469 23.32 8.38 -7.92
C MET A 469 23.47 9.73 -7.22
N THR A 470 22.38 10.22 -6.62
CA THR A 470 22.35 11.48 -5.88
C THR A 470 22.30 11.28 -4.38
N GLN A 471 21.73 10.18 -3.92
CA GLN A 471 21.66 9.78 -2.51
C GLN A 471 21.34 8.28 -2.39
N GLY A 472 21.76 7.66 -1.29
CA GLY A 472 21.46 6.25 -0.99
C GLY A 472 22.50 5.28 -1.56
N ASN A 473 22.78 4.22 -0.81
CA ASN A 473 23.63 3.12 -1.27
C ASN A 473 22.82 2.14 -2.11
N VAL A 474 23.47 1.41 -3.00
CA VAL A 474 22.88 0.25 -3.68
C VAL A 474 23.60 -1.00 -3.23
N ASP A 475 22.90 -1.90 -2.53
CA ASP A 475 23.42 -3.21 -2.17
C ASP A 475 23.01 -4.26 -3.21
N ALA A 476 23.99 -4.72 -3.99
CA ALA A 476 23.76 -5.75 -5.00
C ALA A 476 23.57 -7.16 -4.43
N ASN A 477 23.74 -7.40 -3.12
CA ASN A 477 23.68 -8.73 -2.51
C ASN A 477 24.52 -9.77 -3.29
N SER A 478 23.94 -10.91 -3.67
CA SER A 478 24.65 -11.92 -4.46
C SER A 478 24.58 -11.65 -5.98
N TYR A 479 23.94 -10.55 -6.37
CA TYR A 479 23.63 -10.15 -7.72
C TYR A 479 24.61 -9.09 -8.23
N ILE A 480 24.36 -8.62 -9.44
CA ILE A 480 25.18 -7.63 -10.12
C ILE A 480 24.28 -6.47 -10.55
N LEU A 481 24.71 -5.25 -10.23
CA LEU A 481 24.22 -4.05 -10.90
C LEU A 481 25.11 -3.80 -12.12
N THR A 482 24.54 -3.77 -13.33
CA THR A 482 25.28 -3.56 -14.57
C THR A 482 24.92 -2.22 -15.20
N LEU A 483 25.91 -1.46 -15.65
CA LEU A 483 25.74 -0.23 -16.42
C LEU A 483 26.25 -0.42 -17.86
N GLY A 484 25.34 -0.18 -18.81
CA GLY A 484 25.52 -0.46 -20.23
C GLY A 484 25.12 -1.90 -20.61
N THR A 485 25.14 -2.19 -21.91
CA THR A 485 24.73 -3.50 -22.45
C THR A 485 25.70 -4.07 -23.50
N SER A 486 26.60 -3.24 -24.04
CA SER A 486 27.59 -3.68 -25.03
C SER A 486 28.73 -2.67 -25.18
N THR A 487 29.76 -3.00 -25.96
CA THR A 487 30.81 -2.03 -26.35
C THR A 487 30.30 -0.88 -27.23
N ALA A 488 29.07 -0.96 -27.73
CA ALA A 488 28.39 0.12 -28.43
C ALA A 488 27.48 0.96 -27.52
N ILE A 489 27.05 0.40 -26.39
CA ILE A 489 26.14 1.02 -25.41
C ILE A 489 26.78 0.86 -24.03
N LEU A 490 27.66 1.81 -23.68
CA LEU A 490 28.51 1.75 -22.48
C LEU A 490 27.76 2.15 -21.20
N GLY A 491 26.67 2.91 -21.34
CA GLY A 491 26.03 3.60 -20.24
C GLY A 491 26.84 4.79 -19.69
N THR A 492 26.15 5.68 -18.99
CA THR A 492 26.72 6.87 -18.33
C THR A 492 26.46 6.79 -16.83
N LEU A 493 27.50 7.01 -16.04
CA LEU A 493 27.37 7.16 -14.59
C LEU A 493 27.37 8.66 -14.24
N SER A 494 26.30 9.15 -13.64
CA SER A 494 26.20 10.48 -13.05
C SER A 494 26.20 10.33 -11.53
N HIS A 495 27.35 10.53 -10.88
CA HIS A 495 27.54 10.25 -9.46
C HIS A 495 27.79 11.53 -8.66
N THR A 496 27.02 11.72 -7.59
CA THR A 496 27.19 12.79 -6.60
C THR A 496 27.37 12.23 -5.19
N SER A 497 26.72 11.10 -4.87
CA SER A 497 26.77 10.45 -3.57
C SER A 497 26.37 8.97 -3.71
N GLY A 498 26.63 8.19 -2.67
CA GLY A 498 26.16 6.81 -2.56
C GLY A 498 27.22 5.81 -3.01
N THR A 499 27.16 4.62 -2.42
CA THR A 499 28.09 3.52 -2.67
C THR A 499 27.36 2.31 -3.22
N ILE A 500 27.96 1.63 -4.19
CA ILE A 500 27.52 0.31 -4.65
C ILE A 500 28.25 -0.74 -3.82
N ILE A 501 27.50 -1.46 -3.00
CA ILE A 501 28.03 -2.50 -2.13
C ILE A 501 28.02 -3.81 -2.93
N ARG A 502 29.15 -4.50 -2.93
CA ARG A 502 29.42 -5.73 -3.72
C ARG A 502 29.62 -5.42 -5.22
N LYS A 503 29.00 -6.18 -6.12
CA LYS A 503 29.40 -6.24 -7.54
C LYS A 503 28.75 -5.15 -8.37
N PHE A 504 29.59 -4.30 -8.96
CA PHE A 504 29.20 -3.34 -9.99
C PHE A 504 29.90 -3.65 -11.31
N GLU A 505 29.13 -3.89 -12.36
CA GLU A 505 29.64 -4.10 -13.71
C GLU A 505 29.49 -2.83 -14.55
N ARG A 506 30.53 -2.46 -15.30
CA ARG A 506 30.46 -1.41 -16.31
C ARG A 506 30.95 -1.91 -17.66
N TRP A 507 30.23 -1.56 -18.73
CA TRP A 507 30.71 -1.70 -20.10
C TRP A 507 31.71 -0.61 -20.46
N ILE A 508 32.82 -0.98 -21.09
CA ILE A 508 33.96 -0.10 -21.34
C ILE A 508 34.54 -0.36 -22.73
N ASN A 509 34.75 0.71 -23.49
CA ASN A 509 35.41 0.66 -24.80
C ASN A 509 36.25 1.92 -25.10
N ASN A 510 36.50 2.77 -24.09
CA ASN A 510 37.22 4.02 -24.24
C ASN A 510 38.58 3.94 -23.52
N THR A 511 39.58 4.64 -24.05
CA THR A 511 40.90 4.80 -23.46
C THR A 511 41.15 6.27 -23.08
N GLY A 512 42.10 6.52 -22.17
CA GLY A 512 42.55 7.85 -21.78
C GLY A 512 41.54 8.67 -20.96
N ILE A 513 40.54 8.02 -20.37
CA ILE A 513 39.55 8.63 -19.48
C ILE A 513 39.47 7.87 -18.17
N ASP A 514 39.20 8.60 -17.09
CA ASP A 514 38.98 8.02 -15.78
C ASP A 514 37.59 7.40 -15.70
N ILE A 515 37.54 6.16 -15.24
CA ILE A 515 36.32 5.36 -15.12
C ILE A 515 36.11 5.04 -13.65
N LEU A 516 35.19 5.78 -13.02
CA LEU A 516 34.83 5.61 -11.62
C LEU A 516 33.96 4.37 -11.39
N PHE A 517 34.31 3.57 -10.39
CA PHE A 517 33.48 2.56 -9.77
C PHE A 517 33.24 2.98 -8.32
N PRO A 518 32.03 3.48 -7.98
CA PRO A 518 31.72 3.95 -6.65
C PRO A 518 31.43 2.78 -5.70
N VAL A 519 32.31 1.78 -5.66
CA VAL A 519 32.15 0.57 -4.84
C VAL A 519 32.61 0.80 -3.40
N GLY A 520 32.12 -0.03 -2.47
CA GLY A 520 32.56 0.06 -1.08
C GLY A 520 31.70 -0.73 -0.12
N THR A 521 31.57 -0.18 1.10
CA THR A 521 30.75 -0.76 2.17
C THR A 521 29.54 0.13 2.44
N SER A 522 28.71 -0.25 3.42
CA SER A 522 27.62 0.61 3.87
C SER A 522 28.09 1.87 4.60
N VAL A 523 29.37 1.95 4.98
CA VAL A 523 29.94 3.02 5.80
C VAL A 523 31.02 3.81 5.05
N ASN A 524 31.92 3.10 4.36
CA ASN A 524 33.09 3.68 3.72
C ASN A 524 32.96 3.61 2.20
N GLU A 525 33.25 4.74 1.56
CA GLU A 525 33.44 4.87 0.12
C GLU A 525 34.83 4.36 -0.24
N ASN A 526 34.92 3.14 -0.78
CA ASN A 526 36.18 2.54 -1.21
C ASN A 526 36.26 2.55 -2.73
N PHE A 527 36.13 3.73 -3.30
CA PHE A 527 36.00 3.89 -4.75
C PHE A 527 37.27 3.41 -5.46
N ALA A 528 37.05 2.87 -6.66
CA ALA A 528 38.11 2.51 -7.57
C ALA A 528 37.96 3.32 -8.86
N THR A 529 39.02 3.99 -9.29
CA THR A 529 39.08 4.63 -10.61
C THR A 529 40.09 3.88 -11.46
N ILE A 530 39.75 3.62 -12.72
CA ILE A 530 40.65 3.01 -13.70
C ILE A 530 40.74 3.86 -14.96
N ASN A 531 41.94 4.01 -15.50
CA ASN A 531 42.19 4.68 -16.77
C ASN A 531 42.96 3.74 -17.69
N PHE A 532 42.36 3.39 -18.83
CA PHE A 532 43.00 2.49 -19.80
C PHE A 532 43.85 3.27 -20.78
N THR A 533 45.15 2.99 -20.84
CA THR A 533 46.02 3.45 -21.94
C THR A 533 45.81 2.57 -23.18
N ASN A 534 45.58 1.27 -22.97
CA ASN A 534 45.12 0.37 -24.02
C ASN A 534 43.96 -0.52 -23.55
N LEU A 535 43.11 -0.94 -24.49
CA LEU A 535 41.92 -1.71 -24.17
C LEU A 535 41.45 -2.53 -25.37
N THR A 536 41.14 -3.80 -25.12
CA THR A 536 40.12 -4.56 -25.87
C THR A 536 38.82 -4.39 -25.12
N GLY A 537 37.82 -3.76 -25.76
CA GLY A 537 36.55 -3.43 -25.12
C GLY A 537 35.78 -4.66 -24.65
N GLY A 538 35.00 -4.47 -23.59
CA GLY A 538 34.19 -5.49 -22.92
C GLY A 538 33.52 -4.90 -21.69
N SER A 539 33.39 -5.67 -20.61
CA SER A 539 32.92 -5.15 -19.32
C SER A 539 33.83 -5.56 -18.17
N LEU A 540 33.79 -4.78 -17.10
CA LEU A 540 34.59 -4.98 -15.90
C LEU A 540 33.66 -5.00 -14.70
N ILE A 541 33.72 -6.08 -13.91
CA ILE A 541 33.07 -6.16 -12.60
C ILE A 541 34.09 -5.73 -11.55
N ILE A 542 33.71 -4.80 -10.70
CA ILE A 542 34.49 -4.43 -9.51
C ILE A 542 33.63 -4.63 -8.27
N GLU A 543 34.24 -5.19 -7.23
CA GLU A 543 33.72 -5.16 -5.87
C GLU A 543 34.82 -4.79 -4.88
N PHE A 544 34.43 -4.13 -3.78
CA PHE A 544 35.27 -4.01 -2.60
C PHE A 544 34.90 -5.09 -1.58
N ASN A 545 35.88 -5.86 -1.14
CA ASN A 545 35.69 -6.91 -0.15
C ASN A 545 36.27 -6.46 1.20
N PRO A 546 35.43 -6.24 2.24
CA PRO A 546 35.85 -5.74 3.55
C PRO A 546 36.37 -6.86 4.46
N THR A 547 37.24 -7.73 3.93
CA THR A 547 37.86 -8.82 4.68
C THR A 547 39.37 -8.79 4.52
N ASP A 548 40.10 -9.29 5.51
CA ASP A 548 41.56 -9.35 5.46
C ASP A 548 42.00 -10.16 4.24
N PRO A 549 42.74 -9.53 3.30
CA PRO A 549 43.16 -10.24 2.11
C PRO A 549 44.29 -11.24 2.40
N GLY A 550 44.95 -11.20 3.56
CA GLY A 550 46.06 -12.06 3.93
C GLY A 550 47.40 -11.68 3.28
N SER A 551 48.50 -12.26 3.76
CA SER A 551 49.88 -11.81 3.47
C SER A 551 50.66 -12.71 2.49
N THR A 552 50.01 -13.69 1.87
CA THR A 552 50.67 -14.67 0.99
C THR A 552 51.48 -14.00 -0.11
N GLY A 553 52.79 -14.21 -0.17
CA GLY A 553 53.69 -13.63 -1.18
C GLY A 553 54.51 -12.42 -0.69
N LEU A 554 54.22 -11.88 0.49
CA LEU A 554 55.06 -10.89 1.15
C LEU A 554 56.27 -11.58 1.86
N PRO A 555 57.42 -10.90 2.04
CA PRO A 555 57.67 -9.51 1.68
C PRO A 555 57.99 -9.29 0.20
N LEU A 556 57.64 -8.11 -0.32
CA LEU A 556 58.02 -7.63 -1.65
C LEU A 556 58.99 -6.44 -1.51
N SER A 557 59.75 -6.12 -2.56
CA SER A 557 60.69 -5.00 -2.53
C SER A 557 60.55 -4.12 -3.77
N GLU A 558 60.46 -2.80 -3.56
CA GLU A 558 60.35 -1.81 -4.64
C GLU A 558 61.07 -0.52 -4.25
N ASN A 559 61.95 -0.03 -5.12
CA ASN A 559 62.67 1.24 -4.93
C ASN A 559 63.38 1.37 -3.56
N GLY A 560 63.90 0.25 -3.04
CA GLY A 560 64.63 0.22 -1.77
C GLY A 560 63.75 0.18 -0.51
N LEU A 561 62.43 0.11 -0.65
CA LEU A 561 61.49 -0.16 0.43
C LEU A 561 61.05 -1.63 0.38
N ASN A 562 60.73 -2.19 1.54
CA ASN A 562 60.15 -3.52 1.65
C ASN A 562 58.69 -3.40 2.07
N ILE A 563 57.83 -4.13 1.38
CA ILE A 563 56.42 -4.30 1.72
C ILE A 563 56.32 -5.58 2.52
N THR A 564 56.27 -5.48 3.86
CA THR A 564 56.28 -6.67 4.73
C THR A 564 54.88 -7.16 5.09
N ASP A 565 53.94 -6.23 5.15
CA ASP A 565 52.57 -6.46 5.60
C ASP A 565 51.57 -5.76 4.68
N GLN A 566 50.29 -6.09 4.83
CA GLN A 566 49.17 -5.50 4.11
C GLN A 566 48.11 -4.98 5.08
N PHE A 567 47.37 -3.96 4.64
CA PHE A 567 46.17 -3.52 5.33
C PHE A 567 45.10 -4.63 5.33
N THR A 568 44.36 -4.73 6.43
CA THR A 568 43.48 -5.88 6.71
C THR A 568 42.00 -5.52 6.57
N GLU A 569 41.68 -4.26 6.32
CA GLU A 569 40.31 -3.76 6.21
C GLU A 569 39.62 -4.19 4.92
N GLY A 570 40.39 -4.47 3.87
CA GLY A 570 39.82 -5.00 2.65
C GLY A 570 40.74 -4.94 1.44
N PHE A 571 40.16 -5.33 0.31
CA PHE A 571 40.80 -5.35 -1.00
C PHE A 571 39.75 -5.17 -2.09
N TRP A 572 40.19 -4.76 -3.28
CA TRP A 572 39.33 -4.69 -4.46
C TRP A 572 39.52 -5.93 -5.32
N ASP A 573 38.45 -6.43 -5.92
CA ASP A 573 38.49 -7.51 -6.92
C ASP A 573 37.96 -7.01 -8.27
N PHE A 574 38.80 -7.07 -9.29
CA PHE A 574 38.53 -6.63 -10.66
C PHE A 574 38.42 -7.87 -11.55
N THR A 575 37.23 -8.16 -12.06
CA THR A 575 36.98 -9.31 -12.94
C THR A 575 36.65 -8.87 -14.36
N ALA A 576 37.50 -9.24 -15.31
CA ALA A 576 37.26 -8.98 -16.73
C ALA A 576 36.17 -9.90 -17.29
N VAL A 577 35.19 -9.32 -17.97
CA VAL A 577 34.04 -10.02 -18.58
C VAL A 577 33.85 -9.52 -20.02
N ASN A 578 33.07 -10.25 -20.82
CA ASN A 578 32.70 -9.86 -22.17
C ASN A 578 33.90 -9.49 -23.07
N SER A 579 34.99 -10.28 -22.96
CA SER A 579 36.24 -10.14 -23.70
C SER A 579 37.12 -8.94 -23.32
N LEU A 580 36.81 -8.23 -22.23
CA LEU A 580 37.65 -7.13 -21.77
C LEU A 580 39.08 -7.61 -21.51
N ALA A 581 40.06 -6.90 -22.07
CA ALA A 581 41.47 -7.16 -21.81
C ALA A 581 42.28 -5.86 -21.96
N SER A 582 43.29 -5.69 -21.12
CA SER A 582 44.23 -4.57 -21.20
C SER A 582 45.62 -5.04 -20.79
N THR A 583 46.66 -4.42 -21.34
CA THR A 583 48.06 -4.62 -20.95
C THR A 583 48.69 -3.35 -20.39
N ASP A 584 47.93 -2.25 -20.31
CA ASP A 584 48.39 -0.94 -19.86
C ASP A 584 47.19 -0.12 -19.35
N TYR A 585 47.09 -0.03 -18.03
CA TYR A 585 46.09 0.76 -17.32
C TYR A 585 46.64 1.30 -15.99
N ASP A 586 46.04 2.40 -15.56
CA ASP A 586 46.33 3.07 -14.30
C ASP A 586 45.14 2.90 -13.36
N ILE A 587 45.39 2.82 -12.05
CA ILE A 587 44.36 2.74 -11.03
C ILE A 587 44.59 3.70 -9.87
N ASP A 588 43.48 4.19 -9.34
CA ASP A 588 43.39 4.96 -8.11
C ASP A 588 42.45 4.22 -7.18
N LEU A 589 42.93 3.84 -5.98
CA LEU A 589 42.16 3.08 -5.00
C LEU A 589 42.01 3.91 -3.73
N ASP A 590 40.76 4.22 -3.36
CA ASP A 590 40.45 4.98 -2.16
C ASP A 590 40.35 4.05 -0.93
N ALA A 591 41.43 4.02 -0.14
CA ALA A 591 41.50 3.22 1.07
C ALA A 591 40.85 3.94 2.28
N ASN A 592 39.76 4.67 2.06
CA ASN A 592 38.95 5.24 3.13
C ASN A 592 38.52 4.18 4.16
N GLY A 593 38.58 4.52 5.44
CA GLY A 593 38.30 3.59 6.54
C GLY A 593 39.41 2.59 6.87
N PHE A 594 40.56 2.64 6.18
CA PHE A 594 41.72 1.83 6.52
C PHE A 594 42.47 2.44 7.71
N THR A 595 42.83 1.61 8.68
CA THR A 595 43.35 2.01 10.00
C THR A 595 44.48 1.15 10.54
N SER A 596 44.74 -0.02 9.95
CA SER A 596 45.80 -0.95 10.37
C SER A 596 47.18 -0.31 10.32
N TYR A 597 47.40 0.59 9.36
CA TYR A 597 48.60 1.41 9.24
C TYR A 597 48.25 2.83 8.77
N THR A 598 49.24 3.71 8.71
CA THR A 598 49.02 5.06 8.16
C THR A 598 49.19 5.02 6.65
N ILE A 599 48.16 5.44 5.90
CA ILE A 599 48.32 5.68 4.46
C ILE A 599 49.22 6.91 4.28
N ASN A 600 50.32 6.74 3.56
CA ASN A 600 51.29 7.78 3.29
C ASN A 600 51.84 7.65 1.87
N SER A 601 52.69 8.58 1.44
CA SER A 601 53.27 8.60 0.08
C SER A 601 54.01 7.31 -0.35
N ALA A 602 54.31 6.43 0.60
CA ALA A 602 55.01 5.18 0.42
C ALA A 602 54.09 3.94 0.44
N SER A 603 52.84 4.05 0.89
CA SER A 603 51.88 2.94 0.77
C SER A 603 51.79 2.43 -0.68
N ARG A 604 51.75 1.11 -0.87
CA ARG A 604 51.83 0.48 -2.19
C ARG A 604 50.55 -0.25 -2.55
N ILE A 605 50.08 -0.11 -3.78
CA ILE A 605 49.12 -1.07 -4.31
C ILE A 605 49.89 -2.36 -4.69
N ILE A 606 49.43 -3.49 -4.17
CA ILE A 606 49.91 -4.84 -4.48
C ILE A 606 48.82 -5.62 -5.21
N LYS A 607 49.20 -6.54 -6.09
CA LYS A 607 48.30 -7.23 -7.01
C LYS A 607 48.40 -8.74 -6.88
N ARG A 608 47.29 -9.47 -7.08
CA ARG A 608 47.28 -10.93 -7.25
C ARG A 608 46.11 -11.37 -8.11
N THR A 609 46.04 -12.66 -8.42
CA THR A 609 44.87 -13.26 -9.08
C THR A 609 44.21 -14.24 -8.12
N ASN A 610 42.91 -14.07 -7.88
CA ASN A 610 42.04 -14.99 -7.13
C ASN A 610 42.67 -15.60 -5.87
N GLY A 611 43.11 -14.77 -4.91
CA GLY A 611 43.73 -15.25 -3.66
C GLY A 611 45.15 -15.82 -3.77
N GLY A 612 45.80 -15.71 -4.92
CA GLY A 612 47.20 -16.12 -5.14
C GLY A 612 48.23 -15.33 -4.34
N SER A 613 49.52 -15.50 -4.66
CA SER A 613 50.58 -14.71 -4.03
C SER A 613 50.57 -13.26 -4.52
N TRP A 614 50.78 -12.32 -3.60
CA TRP A 614 50.99 -10.91 -3.91
C TRP A 614 52.23 -10.73 -4.78
N ILE A 615 52.10 -9.85 -5.77
CA ILE A 615 53.16 -9.42 -6.67
C ILE A 615 53.11 -7.90 -6.85
N LEU A 616 54.21 -7.35 -7.37
CA LEU A 616 54.27 -5.99 -7.90
C LEU A 616 54.14 -6.06 -9.43
N ASP A 617 53.32 -5.19 -9.99
CA ASP A 617 53.11 -5.01 -11.43
C ASP A 617 53.01 -3.50 -11.71
N GLY A 618 53.39 -3.01 -12.88
CA GLY A 618 53.42 -1.57 -13.14
C GLY A 618 54.36 -0.76 -12.22
N THR A 619 54.11 0.54 -12.10
CA THR A 619 54.98 1.52 -11.43
C THR A 619 54.26 2.24 -10.30
N HIS A 620 54.94 2.40 -9.15
CA HIS A 620 54.45 3.18 -8.01
C HIS A 620 54.25 4.66 -8.33
N VAL A 621 53.17 5.22 -7.80
CA VAL A 621 52.93 6.67 -7.70
C VAL A 621 52.62 7.02 -6.25
N ALA A 622 53.21 8.09 -5.73
CA ALA A 622 53.05 8.48 -4.33
C ALA A 622 51.58 8.68 -3.96
N ALA A 623 51.11 7.96 -2.94
CA ALA A 623 49.75 8.10 -2.43
C ALA A 623 49.49 9.52 -1.92
N ILE A 624 48.24 9.98 -2.09
CA ILE A 624 47.72 11.20 -1.51
C ILE A 624 46.58 10.74 -0.60
N PRO A 625 46.83 10.59 0.72
CA PRO A 625 45.89 9.91 1.61
C PRO A 625 44.47 10.50 1.53
N PRO A 626 43.42 9.64 1.48
CA PRO A 626 43.47 8.18 1.59
C PRO A 626 43.73 7.42 0.27
N THR A 627 43.88 8.10 -0.87
CA THR A 627 43.98 7.46 -2.18
C THR A 627 45.40 6.98 -2.50
N CYS A 628 45.52 5.71 -2.90
CA CYS A 628 46.76 5.12 -3.40
C CYS A 628 46.72 5.01 -4.94
N TYR A 629 47.87 5.14 -5.58
CA TYR A 629 47.98 5.22 -7.04
C TYR A 629 48.98 4.20 -7.58
N ARG A 630 48.68 3.60 -8.73
CA ARG A 630 49.62 2.73 -9.45
C ARG A 630 49.35 2.75 -10.94
N VAL A 631 50.41 2.88 -11.74
CA VAL A 631 50.32 3.13 -13.18
C VAL A 631 50.98 2.04 -14.01
N ALA A 632 50.65 1.94 -15.30
CA ALA A 632 51.19 0.98 -16.26
C ALA A 632 51.05 -0.49 -15.81
N LEU A 633 49.91 -0.84 -15.21
CA LEU A 633 49.56 -2.20 -14.84
C LEU A 633 49.18 -3.02 -16.07
N SER A 634 49.39 -4.34 -16.02
CA SER A 634 49.15 -5.23 -17.15
C SER A 634 48.27 -6.43 -16.80
N GLY A 635 47.25 -6.70 -17.61
CA GLY A 635 46.35 -7.83 -17.42
C GLY A 635 45.30 -7.62 -16.32
N ILE A 636 44.06 -7.97 -16.65
CA ILE A 636 42.93 -8.12 -15.73
C ILE A 636 42.36 -9.52 -15.97
N SER A 637 42.23 -10.32 -14.92
CA SER A 637 41.87 -11.73 -15.02
C SER A 637 40.35 -11.89 -15.11
N THR A 638 39.91 -12.91 -15.84
CA THR A 638 38.52 -13.39 -15.80
C THR A 638 38.20 -14.19 -14.53
N LEU A 639 39.22 -14.51 -13.73
CA LEU A 639 39.08 -15.20 -12.43
C LEU A 639 39.11 -14.24 -11.23
N GLY A 640 39.26 -12.93 -11.48
CA GLY A 640 39.45 -11.91 -10.45
C GLY A 640 40.91 -11.51 -10.27
N THR A 641 41.20 -10.23 -10.53
CA THR A 641 42.46 -9.56 -10.19
C THR A 641 42.23 -8.76 -8.93
N GLN A 642 42.91 -9.14 -7.85
CA GLN A 642 42.74 -8.52 -6.55
C GLN A 642 43.84 -7.51 -6.27
N PHE A 643 43.46 -6.39 -5.67
CA PHE A 643 44.36 -5.31 -5.27
C PHE A 643 44.22 -5.03 -3.78
N GLY A 644 45.34 -5.06 -3.06
CA GLY A 644 45.43 -4.66 -1.66
C GLY A 644 46.38 -3.48 -1.48
N ILE A 645 46.36 -2.88 -0.30
CA ILE A 645 47.37 -1.88 0.09
C ILE A 645 48.42 -2.56 0.96
N GLY A 646 49.67 -2.50 0.52
CA GLY A 646 50.85 -2.95 1.23
C GLY A 646 51.48 -1.84 2.04
N GLU A 647 51.95 -2.19 3.23
CA GLU A 647 52.64 -1.27 4.13
C GLU A 647 54.15 -1.26 3.90
N THR A 648 54.77 -0.08 3.89
CA THR A 648 56.20 0.11 3.60
C THR A 648 57.02 0.77 4.71
N ASP A 649 56.40 1.09 5.85
CA ASP A 649 57.07 1.81 6.96
C ASP A 649 57.90 0.90 7.90
N CYS A 650 58.18 -0.35 7.54
CA CYS A 650 58.98 -1.21 8.40
C CYS A 650 60.47 -0.82 8.39
N VAL A 651 61.00 -0.39 9.54
CA VAL A 651 62.44 -0.20 9.75
C VAL A 651 63.14 -1.54 9.60
N SER A 652 64.04 -1.64 8.64
CA SER A 652 64.81 -2.84 8.35
C SER A 652 66.30 -2.57 8.57
N VAL A 653 66.94 -3.37 9.41
CA VAL A 653 68.40 -3.38 9.55
C VAL A 653 68.99 -4.03 8.29
N THR A 654 69.66 -3.22 7.47
CA THR A 654 70.28 -3.64 6.20
C THR A 654 71.73 -4.09 6.36
N THR A 655 72.37 -3.80 7.50
CA THR A 655 73.71 -4.31 7.83
C THR A 655 73.87 -4.45 9.34
N HIS A 656 74.17 -5.68 9.78
CA HIS A 656 74.47 -6.00 11.18
C HIS A 656 75.96 -5.73 11.53
N PRO A 657 76.29 -5.39 12.79
CA PRO A 657 77.67 -5.22 13.22
C PRO A 657 78.40 -6.56 13.26
N THR A 658 79.72 -6.55 13.05
CA THR A 658 80.54 -7.77 13.07
C THR A 658 81.40 -7.84 14.33
N SER A 659 81.53 -9.03 14.92
CA SER A 659 82.37 -9.25 16.10
C SER A 659 83.82 -8.86 15.84
N LYS A 660 84.47 -8.25 16.84
CA LYS A 660 85.87 -7.80 16.77
C LYS A 660 86.64 -8.28 17.99
N THR A 661 87.88 -8.71 17.79
CA THR A 661 88.85 -8.96 18.86
C THR A 661 89.91 -7.86 18.81
N LYS A 662 90.17 -7.21 19.95
CA LYS A 662 91.12 -6.10 20.07
C LYS A 662 92.00 -6.29 21.32
N CYS A 663 93.23 -5.78 21.27
CA CYS A 663 94.10 -5.72 22.44
C CYS A 663 93.69 -4.56 23.36
N THR A 664 93.96 -4.68 24.66
CA THR A 664 93.70 -3.62 25.63
C THR A 664 94.33 -2.29 25.22
N GLY A 665 93.61 -1.19 25.37
CA GLY A 665 94.02 0.16 24.96
C GLY A 665 93.78 0.49 23.48
N ALA A 666 93.35 -0.47 22.65
CA ALA A 666 92.96 -0.19 21.27
C ALA A 666 91.56 0.40 21.18
N GLN A 667 91.21 0.94 20.01
CA GLN A 667 89.85 1.40 19.70
C GLN A 667 89.10 0.34 18.87
N VAL A 668 87.80 0.20 19.12
CA VAL A 668 86.87 -0.60 18.31
C VAL A 668 85.67 0.25 17.87
N THR A 669 85.16 -0.04 16.68
CA THR A 669 83.98 0.60 16.11
C THR A 669 83.03 -0.45 15.56
N PHE A 670 81.75 -0.32 15.88
CA PHE A 670 80.65 -1.12 15.33
C PHE A 670 79.74 -0.20 14.52
N VAL A 671 79.30 -0.67 13.36
CA VAL A 671 78.45 0.10 12.44
C VAL A 671 77.22 -0.74 12.11
N VAL A 672 76.06 -0.10 12.13
CA VAL A 672 74.79 -0.62 11.65
C VAL A 672 74.29 0.26 10.52
N ALA A 673 73.75 -0.36 9.48
CA ALA A 673 72.94 0.34 8.49
C ALA A 673 71.50 -0.14 8.63
N ALA A 674 70.56 0.80 8.57
CA ALA A 674 69.14 0.53 8.57
C ALA A 674 68.46 1.42 7.53
N SER A 675 67.34 0.96 6.99
CA SER A 675 66.48 1.68 6.06
C SER A 675 65.06 1.71 6.61
N GLY A 676 64.34 2.80 6.42
CA GLY A 676 62.95 2.97 6.81
C GLY A 676 62.49 4.39 6.47
N GLN A 677 61.20 4.64 6.50
CA GLN A 677 60.63 5.98 6.38
C GLN A 677 60.82 6.75 7.70
N GLY A 678 61.01 8.08 7.63
CA GLY A 678 61.19 8.93 8.80
C GLY A 678 62.62 9.03 9.34
N VAL A 679 62.77 9.68 10.52
CA VAL A 679 64.06 9.79 11.22
C VAL A 679 64.28 8.51 12.01
N LEU A 680 65.28 7.71 11.62
CA LEU A 680 65.67 6.51 12.35
C LEU A 680 66.37 6.90 13.67
N THR A 681 65.93 6.31 14.77
CA THR A 681 66.61 6.35 16.07
C THR A 681 67.36 5.06 16.30
N TYR A 682 68.51 5.11 16.96
CA TYR A 682 69.34 3.96 17.27
C TYR A 682 69.55 3.88 18.78
N GLN A 683 69.65 2.67 19.32
CA GLN A 683 70.12 2.45 20.68
C GLN A 683 71.07 1.25 20.73
N TRP A 684 72.31 1.47 21.14
CA TRP A 684 73.25 0.39 21.40
C TRP A 684 73.06 -0.19 22.80
N GLN A 685 73.11 -1.51 22.87
CA GLN A 685 73.05 -2.29 24.08
C GLN A 685 74.30 -3.15 24.22
N LYS A 686 74.76 -3.35 25.45
CA LYS A 686 75.76 -4.36 25.81
C LYS A 686 75.15 -5.35 26.78
N ASP A 687 75.19 -6.63 26.42
CA ASP A 687 74.61 -7.74 27.21
C ASP A 687 73.14 -7.46 27.60
N GLY A 688 72.39 -6.77 26.73
CA GLY A 688 70.98 -6.39 26.92
C GLY A 688 70.74 -5.11 27.72
N ILE A 689 71.77 -4.34 28.08
CA ILE A 689 71.66 -3.07 28.80
C ILE A 689 71.99 -1.89 27.87
N ASP A 690 71.11 -0.89 27.82
CA ASP A 690 71.31 0.35 27.05
C ASP A 690 72.61 1.05 27.44
N LEU A 691 73.43 1.34 26.44
CA LEU A 691 74.63 2.13 26.59
C LEU A 691 74.29 3.63 26.59
N SER A 692 75.07 4.39 27.34
CA SER A 692 75.04 5.85 27.33
C SER A 692 76.42 6.38 27.02
N ASP A 693 76.50 7.48 26.28
CA ASP A 693 77.78 8.15 26.00
C ASP A 693 78.47 8.61 27.29
N GLY A 694 79.75 8.28 27.44
CA GLY A 694 80.53 8.57 28.64
C GLY A 694 81.74 7.66 28.79
N GLY A 695 82.79 8.17 29.45
CA GLY A 695 84.04 7.43 29.62
C GLY A 695 84.71 7.11 28.28
N ASP A 696 84.82 5.82 27.98
CA ASP A 696 85.38 5.22 26.78
C ASP A 696 84.36 5.02 25.64
N ILE A 697 83.06 5.13 25.91
CA ILE A 697 81.95 4.88 24.97
C ILE A 697 81.44 6.18 24.33
N SER A 698 81.25 6.15 23.01
CA SER A 698 80.63 7.25 22.24
C SER A 698 79.79 6.73 21.07
N GLY A 699 78.70 7.44 20.76
CA GLY A 699 77.78 7.08 19.67
C GLY A 699 76.72 6.05 20.07
N ALA A 700 76.39 5.94 21.36
CA ALA A 700 75.43 4.97 21.89
C ALA A 700 74.01 5.11 21.28
N THR A 701 73.64 6.29 20.78
CA THR A 701 72.38 6.53 20.07
C THR A 701 72.54 6.82 18.57
N ASN A 702 73.70 6.48 18.00
CA ASN A 702 74.01 6.68 16.58
C ASN A 702 74.11 5.34 15.85
N ASN A 703 74.13 5.38 14.52
CA ASN A 703 74.37 4.20 13.69
C ASN A 703 75.79 3.59 13.83
N THR A 704 76.68 4.27 14.55
CA THR A 704 78.07 3.88 14.78
C THR A 704 78.43 4.03 16.26
N LEU A 705 78.76 2.91 16.92
CA LEU A 705 79.29 2.87 18.28
C LEU A 705 80.82 2.83 18.24
N THR A 706 81.47 3.65 19.06
CA THR A 706 82.92 3.63 19.25
C THR A 706 83.26 3.44 20.73
N ILE A 707 84.12 2.46 21.01
CA ILE A 707 84.69 2.19 22.33
C ILE A 707 86.20 2.42 22.22
N SER A 708 86.71 3.36 23.02
CA SER A 708 88.09 3.84 22.99
C SER A 708 88.89 3.29 24.18
N ASN A 709 90.17 2.98 24.00
CA ASN A 709 90.98 2.38 25.08
C ASN A 709 90.37 1.08 25.68
N VAL A 710 89.80 0.21 24.82
CA VAL A 710 89.10 -1.03 25.20
C VAL A 710 89.85 -1.79 26.29
N ASP A 711 89.17 -2.27 27.33
CA ASP A 711 89.74 -3.11 28.37
C ASP A 711 88.99 -4.46 28.55
N ALA A 712 89.31 -5.19 29.62
CA ALA A 712 88.68 -6.50 29.86
C ALA A 712 87.20 -6.38 30.29
N ALA A 713 86.78 -5.24 30.83
CA ALA A 713 85.40 -5.00 31.19
C ALA A 713 84.52 -4.78 29.96
N ASP A 714 85.08 -4.45 28.79
CA ASP A 714 84.35 -4.21 27.52
C ASP A 714 83.98 -5.48 26.75
N GLU A 715 84.45 -6.65 27.17
CA GLU A 715 84.02 -7.92 26.60
C GLU A 715 82.51 -8.12 26.83
N GLY A 716 81.77 -8.50 25.78
CA GLY A 716 80.32 -8.68 25.83
C GLY A 716 79.67 -8.70 24.45
N ASP A 717 78.37 -8.96 24.42
CA ASP A 717 77.54 -8.95 23.21
C ASP A 717 76.95 -7.57 22.99
N TYR A 718 77.25 -6.98 21.82
CA TYR A 718 76.75 -5.66 21.44
C TYR A 718 75.65 -5.79 20.38
N VAL A 719 74.48 -5.21 20.68
CA VAL A 719 73.30 -5.19 19.80
C VAL A 719 72.89 -3.74 19.58
N CYS A 720 72.42 -3.41 18.39
CA CYS A 720 71.78 -2.11 18.10
C CYS A 720 70.32 -2.37 17.76
N VAL A 721 69.41 -1.64 18.39
CA VAL A 721 67.97 -1.68 18.14
C VAL A 721 67.47 -0.39 17.50
#